data_AF-A0A8C7EWI6-F1
#
_entry.id   AF-A0A8C7EWI6-F1
#
_cell.length_a   1.000
_cell.length_b   1.000
_cell.length_c   1.000
_cell.angle_alpha   90.00
_cell.angle_beta   90.00
_cell.angle_gamma   90.00
#
_symmetry.space_group_name_H-M   'P 1'
#
loop_
_entity.id
_entity.type
_entity.pdbx_description
1 polymer ?
#
loop_
_entity_poly.entity_id
_entity_poly.type
_entity_poly.pdbx_seq_one_letter_code
_entity_poly.pdbx_strand_id
1 'polypeptide(L)'
;MCSREEEALRRLEEVFSATLARINSLVLQPLLETTPEPSDPQVRECLRLVQQLHQSSQRLWEVTEESLHSLRERLGHHDAVGLESLLLLRDADRVLQVHVEYIESYASCVAVQAFQKAAKKRREFWRGQRKALGQLLLGVSSEASVGTTLTQALRQPLAHHVQQYVLLLLSLGDSVTEPHPARELVVHAATLFGNLQSFMRQALDQALATQALWHSLSSRLRVSLGPDAWSGKGPAGLAVSPLPHLGGHSVHTFDLKLVWVDPGQDGCTFHLLTPEDKLSFCSKNAQDLMVWQWKVTQAVCQALRGKKDFPVLGAGLEPSEPPTCRCVAYTFRAEGRLCQATYEGEWCRGRPHGRGTLRWPDGRNHVGSFCQGLEHGFGIRLVPQASEDKFDCYKCHWREGSMCGYGICEYGTDEVYKGYFWAGLRHGFGVLESAPQAPQPCRYTGHWEKGQRSGYGIEEDGDRGERYIGMWQADQRHGLGVMVTQAGVCYQGTFQADKMVGPGILLSEDDSLYEGTFTRDLTLVGKGKVTFPNGFTLEGSFGSGSGKGLHTQGVLDTAAFPPDPSSTRKRQLGVGAFPVESRWQGVYGPFRDFISAGCPGDEQEALLGFHVQNSRELRKSQEYLCCERTQPEACAGRMEDVLDELLLHREPRALRECLEKALSSSRHPLGKLLRTLMLTFQATYAGIGANKHLQMLAQEEVKQHARELWAAYRGLLQVALRRKGQAPEEDEDPEARDLQVHSLVLPLMLPSFYSELFTLYLLLHESEDSLYSQGIANLTFPPCHRLSLVRDKCFLSATECLQKIITTVDPREKLEVLEKTYGEIEATVSRVLGQEHKLPMDDLLPLLIYVVSRARIQHLGAEIHLIRDMMDPIHTGGLYDFLLTALESCYEHIQKEDMRLHRFPGRWDSKELW
;
A
#
# COMPACT_ATOMS: atom_id res chain seq x y z
N MET A 1 58.01 9.47 39.09
CA MET A 1 59.29 9.50 38.36
C MET A 1 59.02 9.32 36.87
N CYS A 2 59.11 10.40 36.09
CA CYS A 2 59.26 10.43 34.61
C CYS A 2 59.56 11.88 34.19
N SER A 3 60.79 12.36 34.39
CA SER A 3 61.15 13.74 34.03
C SER A 3 61.94 13.86 32.72
N ARG A 4 62.47 12.75 32.18
CA ARG A 4 63.38 12.80 31.02
C ARG A 4 62.62 12.87 29.70
N GLU A 5 61.54 12.10 29.57
CA GLU A 5 60.72 11.99 28.37
C GLU A 5 59.83 13.23 28.21
N GLU A 6 59.26 13.74 29.31
CA GLU A 6 58.47 14.98 29.34
C GLU A 6 59.31 16.22 29.00
N GLU A 7 60.54 16.28 29.52
CA GLU A 7 61.51 17.34 29.18
C GLU A 7 62.00 17.23 27.72
N ALA A 8 62.09 16.01 27.18
CA ALA A 8 62.39 15.78 25.77
C ALA A 8 61.23 16.22 24.85
N LEU A 9 59.98 15.94 25.23
CA LEU A 9 58.78 16.43 24.54
C LEU A 9 58.72 17.96 24.57
N ARG A 10 59.00 18.60 25.72
CA ARG A 10 59.08 20.07 25.82
C ARG A 10 60.11 20.66 24.86
N ARG A 11 61.32 20.10 24.82
CA ARG A 11 62.38 20.58 23.92
C ARG A 11 62.01 20.41 22.45
N LEU A 12 61.31 19.32 22.12
CA LEU A 12 60.83 19.06 20.76
C LEU A 12 59.79 20.11 20.33
N GLU A 13 58.80 20.40 21.18
CA GLU A 13 57.77 21.42 20.94
C GLU A 13 58.38 22.83 20.85
N GLU A 14 59.36 23.16 21.71
CA GLU A 14 60.07 24.45 21.69
C GLU A 14 60.82 24.67 20.36
N VAL A 15 61.52 23.65 19.88
CA VAL A 15 62.24 23.70 18.60
C VAL A 15 61.26 23.78 17.42
N PHE A 16 60.15 23.04 17.49
CA PHE A 16 59.16 23.01 16.43
C PHE A 16 58.39 24.33 16.32
N SER A 17 57.93 24.91 17.43
CA SER A 17 57.29 26.23 17.47
C SER A 17 58.20 27.32 16.89
N ALA A 18 59.46 27.38 17.33
CA ALA A 18 60.43 28.35 16.81
C ALA A 18 60.65 28.17 15.30
N THR A 19 60.60 26.93 14.81
CA THR A 19 60.73 26.62 13.38
C THR A 19 59.49 27.06 12.59
N LEU A 20 58.28 26.82 13.11
CA LEU A 20 57.02 27.28 12.49
C LEU A 20 56.93 28.81 12.43
N ALA A 21 57.34 29.52 13.48
CA ALA A 21 57.39 30.98 13.50
C ALA A 21 58.34 31.54 12.41
N ARG A 22 59.50 30.89 12.23
CA ARG A 22 60.44 31.22 11.14
C ARG A 22 59.86 30.90 9.76
N ILE A 23 59.16 29.79 9.60
CA ILE A 23 58.49 29.42 8.34
C ILE A 23 57.40 30.45 7.99
N ASN A 24 56.57 30.84 8.96
CA ASN A 24 55.50 31.82 8.75
C ASN A 24 56.05 33.19 8.31
N SER A 25 57.10 33.67 8.98
CA SER A 25 57.69 35.00 8.73
C SER A 25 58.63 35.06 7.53
N LEU A 26 59.49 34.06 7.33
CA LEU A 26 60.53 34.07 6.29
C LEU A 26 60.09 33.40 4.99
N VAL A 27 59.08 32.53 5.03
CA VAL A 27 58.65 31.73 3.87
C VAL A 27 57.25 32.08 3.41
N LEU A 28 56.22 31.93 4.27
CA LEU A 28 54.82 32.04 3.83
C LEU A 28 54.35 33.49 3.68
N GLN A 29 54.69 34.40 4.59
CA GLN A 29 54.33 35.81 4.51
C GLN A 29 54.90 36.51 3.25
N PRO A 30 56.20 36.34 2.88
CA PRO A 30 56.74 36.92 1.65
C PRO A 30 56.17 36.33 0.35
N LEU A 31 55.57 35.14 0.39
CA LEU A 31 54.86 34.54 -0.75
C LEU A 31 53.47 35.19 -0.97
N LEU A 32 52.89 35.81 0.06
CA LEU A 32 51.58 36.46 0.03
C LEU A 32 51.65 37.97 -0.27
N GLU A 33 52.79 38.61 -0.02
CA GLU A 33 53.02 40.02 -0.36
C GLU A 33 53.10 40.23 -1.88
N THR A 34 51.94 40.37 -2.54
CA THR A 34 51.84 40.78 -3.94
C THR A 34 50.76 41.86 -4.11
N THR A 35 51.02 42.91 -4.89
CA THR A 35 50.03 43.89 -5.38
C THR A 35 50.02 43.93 -6.92
N PRO A 36 48.91 44.28 -7.59
CA PRO A 36 47.50 43.94 -7.35
C PRO A 36 47.03 42.71 -8.18
N GLU A 37 45.76 42.32 -8.00
CA GLU A 37 45.00 41.22 -8.64
C GLU A 37 45.61 40.62 -9.94
N PRO A 38 46.04 39.35 -9.95
CA PRO A 38 46.48 38.69 -11.17
C PRO A 38 45.29 38.46 -12.11
N SER A 39 45.43 38.86 -13.38
CA SER A 39 44.44 38.63 -14.44
C SER A 39 44.32 37.16 -14.86
N ASP A 40 45.27 36.30 -14.45
CA ASP A 40 45.26 34.86 -14.72
C ASP A 40 44.53 34.10 -13.58
N PRO A 41 43.41 33.41 -13.87
CA PRO A 41 42.64 32.66 -12.87
C PRO A 41 43.46 31.58 -12.17
N GLN A 42 44.45 30.98 -12.84
CA GLN A 42 45.28 29.92 -12.27
C GLN A 42 46.24 30.46 -11.20
N VAL A 43 46.70 31.71 -11.36
CA VAL A 43 47.57 32.39 -10.40
C VAL A 43 46.76 32.83 -9.18
N ARG A 44 45.52 33.28 -9.37
CA ARG A 44 44.60 33.61 -8.28
C ARG A 44 44.31 32.39 -7.40
N GLU A 45 44.09 31.23 -8.00
CA GLU A 45 43.89 29.98 -7.28
C GLU A 45 45.14 29.54 -6.50
N CYS A 46 46.33 29.67 -7.09
CA CYS A 46 47.59 29.38 -6.41
C CYS A 46 47.81 30.26 -5.17
N LEU A 47 47.50 31.56 -5.26
CA LEU A 47 47.60 32.49 -4.11
C LEU A 47 46.58 32.14 -3.01
N ARG A 48 45.35 31.78 -3.38
CA ARG A 48 44.32 31.31 -2.43
C ARG A 48 44.78 30.08 -1.65
N LEU A 49 45.40 29.11 -2.33
CA LEU A 49 45.91 27.89 -1.68
C LEU A 49 47.10 28.19 -0.74
N VAL A 50 48.01 29.08 -1.15
CA VAL A 50 49.12 29.52 -0.28
C VAL A 50 48.61 30.29 0.94
N GLN A 51 47.54 31.08 0.79
CA GLN A 51 46.88 31.76 1.90
C GLN A 51 46.23 30.77 2.87
N GLN A 52 45.58 29.73 2.35
CA GLN A 52 45.03 28.63 3.17
C GLN A 52 46.14 27.91 3.95
N LEU A 53 47.28 27.63 3.29
CA LEU A 53 48.44 27.04 3.96
C LEU A 53 49.02 27.93 5.06
N HIS A 54 49.06 29.25 4.85
CA HIS A 54 49.50 30.19 5.88
C HIS A 54 48.58 30.17 7.10
N GLN A 55 47.26 30.15 6.89
CA GLN A 55 46.27 30.06 7.98
C GLN A 55 46.38 28.73 8.74
N SER A 56 46.52 27.60 8.03
CA SER A 56 46.71 26.30 8.70
C SER A 56 48.06 26.22 9.44
N SER A 57 49.10 26.87 8.93
CA SER A 57 50.42 26.98 9.59
C SER A 57 50.38 27.84 10.86
N GLN A 58 49.55 28.89 10.87
CA GLN A 58 49.32 29.72 12.07
C GLN A 58 48.57 28.94 13.14
N ARG A 59 47.48 28.25 12.77
CA ARG A 59 46.74 27.38 13.70
C ARG A 59 47.61 26.27 14.29
N LEU A 60 48.47 25.66 13.47
CA LEU A 60 49.41 24.65 13.93
C LEU A 60 50.40 25.22 14.96
N TRP A 61 50.91 26.42 14.72
CA TRP A 61 51.77 27.13 15.66
C TRP A 61 51.04 27.44 16.98
N GLU A 62 49.80 27.93 16.93
CA GLU A 62 48.99 28.22 18.13
C GLU A 62 48.77 26.97 18.99
N VAL A 63 48.40 25.83 18.39
CA VAL A 63 48.18 24.58 19.13
C VAL A 63 49.49 24.00 19.67
N THR A 64 50.60 24.19 18.97
CA THR A 64 51.95 23.81 19.44
C THR A 64 52.34 24.63 20.67
N GLU A 65 52.04 25.94 20.69
CA GLU A 65 52.26 26.79 21.88
C GLU A 65 51.33 26.43 23.05
N GLU A 66 50.06 26.08 22.79
CA GLU A 66 49.15 25.57 23.82
C GLU A 66 49.65 24.24 24.42
N SER A 67 50.15 23.31 23.58
CA SER A 67 50.77 22.05 24.01
C SER A 67 51.99 22.31 24.90
N LEU A 68 52.86 23.22 24.47
CA LEU A 68 54.06 23.62 25.19
C LEU A 68 53.76 24.31 26.52
N HIS A 69 52.69 25.11 26.59
CA HIS A 69 52.20 25.69 27.83
C HIS A 69 51.73 24.60 28.80
N SER A 70 50.91 23.66 28.32
CA SER A 70 50.43 22.50 29.09
C SER A 70 51.58 21.64 29.63
N LEU A 71 52.64 21.43 28.83
CA LEU A 71 53.86 20.73 29.27
C LEU A 71 54.63 21.52 30.35
N ARG A 72 54.73 22.85 30.24
CA ARG A 72 55.40 23.71 31.23
C ARG A 72 54.68 23.76 32.56
N GLU A 73 53.35 23.87 32.55
CA GLU A 73 52.54 23.90 33.78
C GLU A 73 52.71 22.61 34.59
N ARG A 74 52.71 21.48 33.88
CA ARG A 74 52.92 20.16 34.47
C ARG A 74 54.34 19.98 35.03
N LEU A 75 55.38 20.36 34.27
CA LEU A 75 56.77 20.32 34.76
C LEU A 75 56.99 21.26 35.96
N GLY A 76 56.16 22.29 36.13
CA GLY A 76 56.18 23.18 37.30
C GLY A 76 55.48 22.63 38.55
N HIS A 77 54.49 21.74 38.40
CA HIS A 77 53.65 21.23 39.49
C HIS A 77 53.45 19.70 39.40
N HIS A 78 54.56 18.96 39.43
CA HIS A 78 54.60 17.51 39.24
C HIS A 78 53.67 16.69 40.15
N ASP A 79 53.35 17.17 41.36
CA ASP A 79 52.53 16.42 42.34
C ASP A 79 51.03 16.76 42.28
N ALA A 80 50.64 17.84 41.59
CA ALA A 80 49.25 18.33 41.55
C ALA A 80 48.55 18.10 40.19
N VAL A 81 49.30 17.89 39.12
CA VAL A 81 48.81 17.87 37.74
C VAL A 81 49.15 16.52 37.09
N GLY A 82 48.16 15.64 36.97
CA GLY A 82 48.31 14.28 36.44
C GLY A 82 48.55 14.21 34.92
N LEU A 83 48.89 13.02 34.41
CA LEU A 83 49.18 12.78 32.99
C LEU A 83 48.08 13.21 32.03
N GLU A 84 46.84 13.02 32.45
CA GLU A 84 45.60 13.30 31.72
C GLU A 84 45.38 14.78 31.42
N SER A 85 46.11 15.69 32.08
CA SER A 85 46.00 17.14 31.85
C SER A 85 46.74 17.65 30.62
N LEU A 86 47.66 16.84 30.05
CA LEU A 86 48.40 17.22 28.85
C LEU A 86 47.46 17.35 27.67
N LEU A 87 47.50 18.49 26.97
CA LEU A 87 46.68 18.73 25.77
C LEU A 87 46.81 17.60 24.73
N LEU A 88 48.01 17.01 24.65
CA LEU A 88 48.35 15.91 23.75
C LEU A 88 47.67 14.58 24.06
N LEU A 89 47.19 14.43 25.29
CA LEU A 89 46.49 13.23 25.78
C LEU A 89 45.01 13.51 26.01
N ARG A 90 44.67 14.71 26.51
CA ARG A 90 43.31 15.17 26.79
C ARG A 90 42.50 15.42 25.52
N ASP A 91 43.09 16.12 24.56
CA ASP A 91 42.44 16.59 23.33
C ASP A 91 43.28 16.20 22.09
N ALA A 92 43.77 14.95 22.07
CA ALA A 92 44.63 14.44 21.00
C ALA A 92 44.00 14.60 19.60
N ASP A 93 42.67 14.47 19.49
CA ASP A 93 41.93 14.65 18.24
C ASP A 93 41.98 16.10 17.72
N ARG A 94 41.94 17.11 18.60
CA ARG A 94 42.07 18.52 18.21
C ARG A 94 43.46 18.80 17.65
N VAL A 95 44.50 18.25 18.29
CA VAL A 95 45.88 18.39 17.83
C VAL A 95 46.08 17.67 16.50
N LEU A 96 45.52 16.47 16.34
CA LEU A 96 45.53 15.70 15.10
C LEU A 96 44.85 16.46 13.95
N GLN A 97 43.66 17.02 14.19
CA GLN A 97 42.90 17.75 13.16
C GLN A 97 43.70 18.92 12.58
N VAL A 98 44.39 19.70 13.42
CA VAL A 98 45.19 20.84 12.94
C VAL A 98 46.42 20.39 12.13
N HIS A 99 47.03 19.26 12.49
CA HIS A 99 48.08 18.65 11.67
C HIS A 99 47.54 18.19 10.31
N VAL A 100 46.35 17.57 10.27
CA VAL A 100 45.69 17.15 9.04
C VAL A 100 45.37 18.36 8.15
N GLU A 101 44.78 19.43 8.70
CA GLU A 101 44.48 20.68 7.97
C GLU A 101 45.73 21.27 7.30
N TYR A 102 46.87 21.26 7.98
CA TYR A 102 48.15 21.70 7.42
C TYR A 102 48.62 20.79 6.28
N ILE A 103 48.59 19.48 6.49
CA ILE A 103 49.02 18.48 5.50
C ILE A 103 48.17 18.56 4.23
N GLU A 104 46.85 18.67 4.36
CA GLU A 104 45.93 18.80 3.23
C GLU A 104 46.16 20.11 2.45
N SER A 105 46.33 21.23 3.16
CA SER A 105 46.62 22.54 2.56
C SER A 105 47.96 22.51 1.83
N TYR A 106 48.97 21.85 2.40
CA TYR A 106 50.27 21.67 1.80
C TYR A 106 50.21 20.76 0.55
N ALA A 107 49.53 19.62 0.64
CA ALA A 107 49.35 18.68 -0.46
C ALA A 107 48.62 19.34 -1.66
N SER A 108 47.60 20.16 -1.37
CA SER A 108 46.88 20.96 -2.39
C SER A 108 47.82 21.95 -3.10
N CYS A 109 48.72 22.61 -2.36
CA CYS A 109 49.73 23.50 -2.94
C CYS A 109 50.74 22.75 -3.84
N VAL A 110 51.11 21.52 -3.47
CA VAL A 110 52.02 20.67 -4.25
C VAL A 110 51.35 20.23 -5.56
N ALA A 111 50.09 19.76 -5.51
CA ALA A 111 49.34 19.28 -6.67
C ALA A 111 49.24 20.32 -7.81
N VAL A 112 49.12 21.60 -7.46
CA VAL A 112 48.98 22.71 -8.43
C VAL A 112 50.34 23.37 -8.78
N GLN A 113 51.45 22.90 -8.19
CA GLN A 113 52.78 23.51 -8.26
C GLN A 113 52.80 24.98 -7.78
N ALA A 114 51.98 25.32 -6.78
CA ALA A 114 51.79 26.69 -6.33
C ALA A 114 53.12 27.35 -5.93
N PHE A 115 54.00 26.63 -5.22
CA PHE A 115 55.31 27.14 -4.80
C PHE A 115 56.26 27.42 -5.97
N GLN A 116 56.25 26.59 -7.02
CA GLN A 116 57.10 26.79 -8.20
C GLN A 116 56.63 28.00 -9.00
N LYS A 117 55.32 28.20 -9.13
CA LYS A 117 54.71 29.34 -9.83
C LYS A 117 54.87 30.65 -9.04
N ALA A 118 54.68 30.62 -7.72
CA ALA A 118 54.87 31.77 -6.85
C ALA A 118 56.36 32.18 -6.75
N ALA A 119 57.28 31.22 -6.63
CA ALA A 119 58.71 31.50 -6.55
C ALA A 119 59.30 32.09 -7.84
N LYS A 120 58.74 31.78 -9.01
CA LYS A 120 59.15 32.38 -10.30
C LYS A 120 58.99 33.90 -10.32
N LYS A 121 57.97 34.46 -9.65
CA LYS A 121 57.70 35.91 -9.61
C LYS A 121 58.68 36.71 -8.75
N ARG A 122 59.22 36.12 -7.67
CA ARG A 122 60.19 36.76 -6.74
C ARG A 122 61.55 36.05 -6.75
N ARG A 123 62.05 35.68 -7.94
CA ARG A 123 63.29 34.88 -8.09
C ARG A 123 64.52 35.53 -7.44
N GLU A 124 64.58 36.86 -7.41
CA GLU A 124 65.70 37.63 -6.83
C GLU A 124 65.68 37.63 -5.29
N PHE A 125 64.50 37.80 -4.68
CA PHE A 125 64.31 37.71 -3.23
C PHE A 125 64.75 36.35 -2.68
N TRP A 126 64.31 35.26 -3.34
CA TRP A 126 64.67 33.91 -2.93
C TRP A 126 66.14 33.57 -3.15
N ARG A 127 66.82 34.25 -4.10
CA ARG A 127 68.27 34.11 -4.29
C ARG A 127 69.04 34.71 -3.12
N GLY A 128 68.58 35.83 -2.54
CA GLY A 128 69.14 36.43 -1.33
C GLY A 128 68.87 35.63 -0.06
N GLN A 129 67.68 35.05 0.06
CA GLN A 129 67.25 34.25 1.21
C GLN A 129 67.74 32.79 1.20
N ARG A 130 68.52 32.38 0.19
CA ARG A 130 69.00 30.99 0.02
C ARG A 130 69.82 30.49 1.21
N LYS A 131 70.60 31.37 1.86
CA LYS A 131 71.35 31.05 3.09
C LYS A 131 70.42 30.82 4.29
N ALA A 132 69.36 31.62 4.44
CA ALA A 132 68.38 31.47 5.51
C ALA A 132 67.50 30.21 5.32
N LEU A 133 67.12 29.89 4.09
CA LEU A 133 66.46 28.63 3.72
C LEU A 133 67.37 27.41 3.96
N GLY A 134 68.67 27.55 3.66
CA GLY A 134 69.67 26.52 3.94
C GLY A 134 69.92 26.29 5.43
N GLN A 135 69.69 27.29 6.30
CA GLN A 135 69.75 27.11 7.75
C GLN A 135 68.50 26.42 8.35
N LEU A 136 67.38 26.43 7.63
CA LEU A 136 66.16 25.70 8.01
C LEU A 136 66.20 24.22 7.59
N LEU A 137 67.11 23.86 6.68
CA LEU A 137 67.24 22.52 6.11
C LEU A 137 68.60 21.93 6.48
N LEU A 138 68.62 20.80 7.19
CA LEU A 138 69.85 20.04 7.45
C LEU A 138 70.35 19.41 6.14
N GLY A 139 71.12 20.17 5.35
CA GLY A 139 71.82 19.73 4.15
C GLY A 139 70.99 19.83 2.86
N VAL A 140 71.27 20.85 2.04
CA VAL A 140 70.75 20.95 0.66
C VAL A 140 71.90 21.08 -0.32
N SER A 141 71.86 20.30 -1.40
CA SER A 141 72.78 20.40 -2.54
C SER A 141 72.55 21.70 -3.33
N SER A 142 73.63 22.34 -3.78
CA SER A 142 73.68 23.65 -4.46
C SER A 142 72.82 23.76 -5.74
N GLU A 143 72.42 22.63 -6.33
CA GLU A 143 71.78 22.54 -7.65
C GLU A 143 70.23 22.52 -7.64
N ALA A 144 69.57 22.43 -6.49
CA ALA A 144 68.11 22.34 -6.45
C ALA A 144 67.40 23.67 -6.83
N SER A 145 66.28 23.55 -7.57
CA SER A 145 65.43 24.70 -7.91
C SER A 145 64.80 25.32 -6.66
N VAL A 146 64.61 26.64 -6.64
CA VAL A 146 64.03 27.36 -5.48
C VAL A 146 62.67 26.76 -5.06
N GLY A 147 61.84 26.36 -6.03
CA GLY A 147 60.54 25.75 -5.76
C GLY A 147 60.65 24.41 -5.04
N THR A 148 61.58 23.54 -5.45
CA THR A 148 61.82 22.25 -4.77
C THR A 148 62.40 22.43 -3.37
N THR A 149 63.26 23.44 -3.17
CA THR A 149 63.79 23.77 -1.85
C THR A 149 62.69 24.27 -0.91
N LEU A 150 61.74 25.08 -1.41
CA LEU A 150 60.58 25.55 -0.63
C LEU A 150 59.63 24.40 -0.26
N THR A 151 59.34 23.50 -1.20
CA THR A 151 58.53 22.30 -0.94
C THR A 151 59.18 21.44 0.15
N GLN A 152 60.49 21.27 0.13
CA GLN A 152 61.22 20.50 1.14
C GLN A 152 61.26 21.22 2.50
N ALA A 153 61.49 22.54 2.52
CA ALA A 153 61.55 23.36 3.74
C ALA A 153 60.26 23.34 4.56
N LEU A 154 59.10 23.24 3.90
CA LEU A 154 57.80 23.20 4.57
C LEU A 154 57.42 21.80 5.09
N ARG A 155 57.98 20.74 4.50
CA ARG A 155 57.66 19.34 4.87
C ARG A 155 58.59 18.75 5.92
N GLN A 156 59.90 18.95 5.76
CA GLN A 156 60.90 18.25 6.58
C GLN A 156 60.76 18.51 8.09
N PRO A 157 60.52 19.75 8.54
CA PRO A 157 60.32 20.04 9.96
C PRO A 157 59.12 19.32 10.56
N LEU A 158 57.98 19.31 9.86
CA LEU A 158 56.77 18.61 10.30
C LEU A 158 56.99 17.09 10.34
N ALA A 159 57.62 16.53 9.32
CA ALA A 159 57.89 15.10 9.25
C ALA A 159 58.83 14.63 10.37
N HIS A 160 59.86 15.42 10.66
CA HIS A 160 60.77 15.16 11.76
C HIS A 160 60.05 15.30 13.11
N HIS A 161 59.23 16.33 13.28
CA HIS A 161 58.42 16.55 14.47
C HIS A 161 57.53 15.34 14.78
N VAL A 162 56.64 14.96 13.85
CA VAL A 162 55.69 13.83 14.04
C VAL A 162 56.44 12.51 14.30
N GLN A 163 57.57 12.26 13.62
CA GLN A 163 58.36 11.05 13.85
C GLN A 163 58.96 11.00 15.27
N GLN A 164 59.56 12.09 15.73
CA GLN A 164 60.10 12.17 17.10
C GLN A 164 58.97 12.14 18.15
N TYR A 165 57.82 12.72 17.81
CA TYR A 165 56.62 12.72 18.64
C TYR A 165 56.14 11.31 18.98
N VAL A 166 56.00 10.46 17.97
CA VAL A 166 55.55 9.06 18.13
C VAL A 166 56.54 8.26 18.96
N LEU A 167 57.85 8.43 18.72
CA LEU A 167 58.88 7.73 19.49
C LEU A 167 58.88 8.13 20.97
N LEU A 168 58.70 9.43 21.26
CA LEU A 168 58.64 9.93 22.63
C LEU A 168 57.35 9.49 23.34
N LEU A 169 56.20 9.50 22.67
CA LEU A 169 54.93 9.01 23.23
C LEU A 169 54.96 7.50 23.51
N LEU A 170 55.59 6.69 22.64
CA LEU A 170 55.79 5.26 22.90
C LEU A 170 56.72 5.05 24.10
N SER A 171 57.82 5.80 24.20
CA SER A 171 58.73 5.72 25.36
C SER A 171 58.08 6.17 26.67
N LEU A 172 57.18 7.16 26.61
CA LEU A 172 56.36 7.61 27.74
C LEU A 172 55.32 6.56 28.13
N GLY A 173 54.79 5.78 27.17
CA GLY A 173 53.88 4.67 27.43
C GLY A 173 54.56 3.48 28.12
N ASP A 174 55.82 3.22 27.77
CA ASP A 174 56.64 2.15 28.36
C ASP A 174 57.12 2.47 29.79
N SER A 175 57.25 3.75 30.13
CA SER A 175 57.70 4.20 31.46
C SER A 175 56.59 4.25 32.52
N VAL A 176 55.32 4.10 32.12
CA VAL A 176 54.16 4.02 33.02
C VAL A 176 53.90 2.56 33.40
N THR A 177 54.43 2.14 34.55
CA THR A 177 54.49 0.72 34.98
C THR A 177 53.24 0.15 35.67
N GLU A 178 52.20 0.94 35.93
CA GLU A 178 50.94 0.47 36.57
C GLU A 178 49.71 0.69 35.65
N PRO A 179 48.58 -0.02 35.83
CA PRO A 179 47.35 0.21 35.06
C PRO A 179 46.72 1.55 35.46
N HIS A 180 47.30 2.63 34.96
CA HIS A 180 46.83 4.00 35.14
C HIS A 180 46.01 4.42 33.90
N PRO A 181 44.85 5.09 34.04
CA PRO A 181 44.02 5.56 32.91
C PRO A 181 44.80 6.37 31.87
N ALA A 182 45.73 7.22 32.31
CA ALA A 182 46.75 7.85 31.47
C ALA A 182 47.48 6.94 30.45
N ARG A 183 47.71 5.65 30.75
CA ARG A 183 48.39 4.73 29.82
C ARG A 183 47.54 4.45 28.58
N GLU A 184 46.23 4.30 28.73
CA GLU A 184 45.31 4.12 27.60
C GLU A 184 45.28 5.36 26.71
N LEU A 185 45.29 6.55 27.33
CA LEU A 185 45.37 7.83 26.60
C LEU A 185 46.69 8.00 25.85
N VAL A 186 47.82 7.60 26.44
CA VAL A 186 49.14 7.65 25.79
C VAL A 186 49.20 6.68 24.61
N VAL A 187 48.68 5.45 24.77
CA VAL A 187 48.60 4.47 23.67
C VAL A 187 47.68 4.99 22.57
N HIS A 188 46.53 5.56 22.91
CA HIS A 188 45.61 6.16 21.96
C HIS A 188 46.28 7.30 21.17
N ALA A 189 46.90 8.26 21.86
CA ALA A 189 47.63 9.36 21.21
C ALA A 189 48.78 8.84 20.32
N ALA A 190 49.57 7.87 20.78
CA ALA A 190 50.64 7.25 19.99
C ALA A 190 50.11 6.60 18.70
N THR A 191 48.95 5.93 18.76
CA THR A 191 48.32 5.36 17.56
C THR A 191 47.80 6.42 16.59
N LEU A 192 47.20 7.52 17.09
CA LEU A 192 46.72 8.62 16.26
C LEU A 192 47.86 9.30 15.51
N PHE A 193 48.94 9.67 16.21
CA PHE A 193 50.10 10.33 15.58
C PHE A 193 50.94 9.37 14.73
N GLY A 194 50.96 8.07 15.05
CA GLY A 194 51.56 7.04 14.18
C GLY A 194 50.83 6.93 12.84
N ASN A 195 49.50 6.95 12.88
CA ASN A 195 48.67 6.95 11.67
C ASN A 195 48.83 8.26 10.87
N LEU A 196 49.02 9.41 11.54
CA LEU A 196 49.29 10.71 10.89
C LEU A 196 50.55 10.69 10.02
N GLN A 197 51.61 9.99 10.45
CA GLN A 197 52.84 9.85 9.67
C GLN A 197 52.57 9.12 8.34
N SER A 198 51.75 8.07 8.37
CA SER A 198 51.32 7.34 7.17
C SER A 198 50.46 8.23 6.27
N PHE A 199 49.49 8.94 6.84
CA PHE A 199 48.63 9.90 6.13
C PHE A 199 49.45 10.98 5.40
N MET A 200 50.42 11.60 6.06
CA MET A 200 51.28 12.64 5.46
C MET A 200 52.03 12.14 4.22
N ARG A 201 52.55 10.91 4.25
CA ARG A 201 53.24 10.31 3.10
C ARG A 201 52.26 10.09 1.94
N GLN A 202 51.08 9.56 2.24
CA GLN A 202 50.07 9.22 1.25
C GLN A 202 49.44 10.46 0.61
N ALA A 203 49.10 11.49 1.40
CA ALA A 203 48.58 12.76 0.89
C ALA A 203 49.55 13.39 -0.13
N LEU A 204 50.86 13.26 0.11
CA LEU A 204 51.87 13.74 -0.83
C LEU A 204 51.96 12.86 -2.09
N ASP A 205 51.98 11.54 -1.93
CA ASP A 205 52.01 10.61 -3.07
C ASP A 205 50.77 10.82 -3.97
N GLN A 206 49.60 11.08 -3.36
CA GLN A 206 48.38 11.45 -4.06
C GLN A 206 48.49 12.80 -4.75
N ALA A 207 49.05 13.82 -4.11
CA ALA A 207 49.25 15.14 -4.73
C ALA A 207 50.20 15.07 -5.94
N LEU A 208 51.28 14.29 -5.85
CA LEU A 208 52.21 14.05 -6.96
C LEU A 208 51.57 13.24 -8.09
N ALA A 209 50.78 12.21 -7.75
CA ALA A 209 50.03 11.44 -8.73
C ALA A 209 48.98 12.30 -9.43
N THR A 210 48.26 13.16 -8.69
CA THR A 210 47.28 14.11 -9.24
C THR A 210 47.96 15.11 -10.17
N GLN A 211 49.13 15.62 -9.80
CA GLN A 211 49.95 16.48 -10.65
C GLN A 211 50.33 15.76 -11.96
N ALA A 212 50.80 14.51 -11.89
CA ALA A 212 51.19 13.73 -13.06
C ALA A 212 50.00 13.41 -13.98
N LEU A 213 48.86 13.01 -13.39
CA LEU A 213 47.60 12.75 -14.09
C LEU A 213 47.08 14.00 -14.79
N TRP A 214 47.13 15.15 -14.12
CA TRP A 214 46.63 16.39 -14.71
C TRP A 214 47.36 16.76 -16.01
N HIS A 215 48.65 16.47 -16.09
CA HIS A 215 49.43 16.68 -17.31
C HIS A 215 49.11 15.68 -18.43
N SER A 216 48.64 14.47 -18.11
CA SER A 216 48.28 13.45 -19.10
C SER A 216 46.83 13.55 -19.62
N LEU A 217 45.94 14.26 -18.91
CA LEU A 217 44.55 14.47 -19.32
C LEU A 217 44.43 15.42 -20.53
N SER A 218 43.51 15.11 -21.46
CA SER A 218 43.18 15.97 -22.60
C SER A 218 42.49 17.27 -22.16
N SER A 219 42.55 18.32 -22.98
CA SER A 219 41.97 19.64 -22.65
C SER A 219 40.47 19.58 -22.36
N ARG A 220 39.71 18.67 -22.99
CA ARG A 220 38.28 18.48 -22.74
C ARG A 220 37.98 17.85 -21.38
N LEU A 221 38.78 16.86 -20.96
CA LEU A 221 38.67 16.21 -19.65
C LEU A 221 38.99 17.18 -18.50
N ARG A 222 39.95 18.09 -18.72
CA ARG A 222 40.28 19.16 -17.75
C ARG A 222 39.14 20.15 -17.57
N VAL A 223 38.38 20.42 -18.64
CA VAL A 223 37.19 21.29 -18.59
C VAL A 223 36.03 20.60 -17.88
N SER A 224 35.81 19.30 -18.10
CA SER A 224 34.70 18.56 -17.49
C SER A 224 34.90 18.22 -16.00
N LEU A 225 36.14 18.03 -15.55
CA LEU A 225 36.44 17.78 -14.12
C LEU A 225 36.42 19.07 -13.26
N GLY A 226 36.54 20.24 -13.90
CA GLY A 226 36.55 21.55 -13.23
C GLY A 226 37.83 21.85 -12.44
N PRO A 227 38.05 23.11 -12.03
CA PRO A 227 39.22 23.53 -11.24
C PRO A 227 39.21 22.95 -9.81
N ASP A 228 38.03 22.67 -9.23
CA ASP A 228 37.95 22.10 -7.88
C ASP A 228 38.42 20.64 -7.79
N ALA A 229 38.34 19.86 -8.88
CA ALA A 229 38.96 18.54 -8.97
C ALA A 229 40.50 18.62 -9.01
N TRP A 230 41.06 19.70 -9.57
CA TRP A 230 42.49 19.97 -9.56
C TRP A 230 43.00 20.27 -8.13
N SER A 231 42.21 20.98 -7.32
CA SER A 231 42.55 21.27 -5.92
C SER A 231 42.20 20.13 -4.93
N GLY A 232 41.66 18.99 -5.42
CA GLY A 232 41.26 17.85 -4.58
C GLY A 232 39.99 18.09 -3.74
N LYS A 233 39.22 19.14 -4.04
CA LYS A 233 37.96 19.50 -3.36
C LYS A 233 36.69 19.09 -4.11
N GLY A 234 36.81 18.67 -5.37
CA GLY A 234 35.67 18.19 -6.18
C GLY A 234 35.16 16.80 -5.79
N PRO A 235 33.92 16.44 -6.19
CA PRO A 235 33.35 15.12 -5.95
C PRO A 235 34.23 14.04 -6.61
N ALA A 236 34.54 12.98 -5.86
CA ALA A 236 35.31 11.83 -6.34
C ALA A 236 34.48 11.03 -7.36
N GLY A 237 34.47 11.48 -8.61
CA GLY A 237 33.83 10.78 -9.72
C GLY A 237 34.80 9.80 -10.39
N LEU A 238 34.34 8.60 -10.72
CA LEU A 238 35.07 7.71 -11.61
C LEU A 238 34.87 8.21 -13.04
N ALA A 239 35.91 8.81 -13.64
CA ALA A 239 35.90 9.16 -15.05
C ALA A 239 36.40 7.95 -15.85
N VAL A 240 35.49 7.28 -16.56
CA VAL A 240 35.85 6.18 -17.47
C VAL A 240 35.75 6.68 -18.90
N SER A 241 36.88 6.64 -19.61
CA SER A 241 36.90 6.78 -21.07
C SER A 241 36.88 5.37 -21.66
N PRO A 242 35.99 5.05 -22.62
CA PRO A 242 36.17 3.87 -23.45
C PRO A 242 37.52 4.00 -24.20
N LEU A 243 38.23 2.88 -24.38
CA LEU A 243 39.55 2.81 -25.00
C LEU A 243 39.60 3.53 -26.37
N PRO A 244 40.74 4.12 -26.76
CA PRO A 244 40.86 5.01 -27.93
C PRO A 244 40.87 4.30 -29.29
N HIS A 245 40.40 3.06 -29.41
CA HIS A 245 40.60 2.26 -30.63
C HIS A 245 39.39 2.17 -31.57
N LEU A 246 38.22 2.71 -31.21
CA LEU A 246 37.08 2.83 -32.11
C LEU A 246 36.28 4.11 -31.80
N GLY A 247 36.61 5.22 -32.47
CA GLY A 247 35.69 6.31 -32.87
C GLY A 247 34.59 6.86 -31.94
N GLY A 248 34.60 6.63 -30.62
CA GLY A 248 33.57 7.06 -29.68
C GLY A 248 34.07 8.16 -28.75
N HIS A 249 33.48 9.36 -28.86
CA HIS A 249 33.93 10.59 -28.21
C HIS A 249 33.20 10.95 -26.89
N SER A 250 32.57 10.00 -26.19
CA SER A 250 31.84 10.26 -24.94
C SER A 250 32.61 9.81 -23.69
N VAL A 251 32.85 10.75 -22.77
CA VAL A 251 33.38 10.46 -21.41
C VAL A 251 32.18 10.34 -20.48
N HIS A 252 32.04 9.20 -19.80
CA HIS A 252 30.99 8.99 -18.80
C HIS A 252 31.61 9.08 -17.40
N THR A 253 31.03 9.93 -16.55
CA THR A 253 31.45 10.12 -15.16
C THR A 253 30.35 9.61 -14.23
N PHE A 254 30.67 8.63 -13.39
CA PHE A 254 29.74 8.09 -12.39
C PHE A 254 30.20 8.45 -10.98
N ASP A 255 29.25 8.75 -10.09
CA ASP A 255 29.52 8.86 -8.66
C ASP A 255 29.90 7.48 -8.11
N LEU A 256 31.02 7.38 -7.40
CA LEU A 256 31.50 6.14 -6.78
C LEU A 256 30.47 5.53 -5.82
N LYS A 257 29.57 6.33 -5.24
CA LYS A 257 28.48 5.82 -4.38
C LYS A 257 27.54 4.85 -5.13
N LEU A 258 27.44 4.99 -6.44
CA LEU A 258 26.58 4.20 -7.34
C LEU A 258 27.35 3.10 -8.10
N VAL A 259 28.56 2.74 -7.64
CA VAL A 259 29.38 1.71 -8.29
C VAL A 259 29.49 0.46 -7.41
N TRP A 260 29.21 -0.70 -7.99
CA TRP A 260 29.46 -2.01 -7.36
C TRP A 260 30.56 -2.75 -8.10
N VAL A 261 31.40 -3.45 -7.36
CA VAL A 261 32.50 -4.27 -7.89
C VAL A 261 32.11 -5.73 -7.80
N ASP A 262 32.09 -6.43 -8.93
CA ASP A 262 31.78 -7.85 -9.03
C ASP A 262 33.03 -8.62 -9.52
N PRO A 263 33.56 -9.58 -8.74
CA PRO A 263 34.84 -10.27 -9.05
C PRO A 263 34.85 -11.10 -10.34
N GLY A 264 33.72 -11.33 -11.00
CA GLY A 264 33.64 -12.19 -12.20
C GLY A 264 33.92 -13.67 -11.89
N GLN A 265 33.48 -14.58 -12.77
CA GLN A 265 33.58 -16.03 -12.52
C GLN A 265 34.93 -16.63 -12.93
N ASP A 266 35.65 -16.00 -13.87
CA ASP A 266 36.80 -16.59 -14.56
C ASP A 266 38.18 -16.18 -13.99
N GLY A 267 38.22 -15.42 -12.87
CA GLY A 267 39.46 -14.99 -12.19
C GLY A 267 40.36 -14.01 -12.98
N CYS A 268 40.10 -13.81 -14.27
CA CYS A 268 40.84 -12.92 -15.18
C CYS A 268 40.05 -11.66 -15.59
N THR A 269 38.84 -11.48 -15.05
CA THR A 269 37.98 -10.34 -15.34
C THR A 269 37.21 -9.93 -14.10
N PHE A 270 37.13 -8.63 -13.81
CA PHE A 270 36.16 -8.10 -12.84
C PHE A 270 35.21 -7.12 -13.55
N HIS A 271 34.00 -6.96 -13.01
CA HIS A 271 32.99 -6.07 -13.54
C HIS A 271 32.70 -4.92 -12.59
N LEU A 272 32.52 -3.72 -13.14
CA LEU A 272 31.92 -2.59 -12.43
C LEU A 272 30.47 -2.46 -12.90
N LEU A 273 29.54 -2.57 -11.96
CA LEU A 273 28.12 -2.34 -12.18
C LEU A 273 27.83 -0.88 -11.83
N THR A 274 27.41 -0.10 -12.84
CA THR A 274 26.88 1.25 -12.67
C THR A 274 25.37 1.23 -12.95
N PRO A 275 24.63 2.33 -12.67
CA PRO A 275 23.19 2.43 -12.93
C PRO A 275 22.78 2.16 -14.38
N GLU A 276 23.66 2.44 -15.34
CA GLU A 276 23.36 2.37 -16.77
C GLU A 276 24.18 1.32 -17.50
N ASP A 277 25.41 1.05 -17.04
CA ASP A 277 26.37 0.22 -17.76
C ASP A 277 26.99 -0.87 -16.88
N LYS A 278 27.34 -1.99 -17.52
CA LYS A 278 28.24 -3.00 -16.95
C LYS A 278 29.59 -2.91 -17.65
N LEU A 279 30.58 -2.35 -16.96
CA LEU A 279 31.94 -2.24 -17.48
C LEU A 279 32.75 -3.48 -17.09
N SER A 280 33.41 -4.10 -18.07
CA SER A 280 34.23 -5.29 -17.84
C SER A 280 35.70 -4.97 -18.04
N PHE A 281 36.52 -5.26 -17.04
CA PHE A 281 37.96 -5.04 -17.07
C PHE A 281 38.69 -6.38 -17.16
N CYS A 282 39.61 -6.50 -18.10
CA CYS A 282 40.46 -7.68 -18.29
C CYS A 282 41.94 -7.29 -18.23
N SER A 283 42.76 -8.10 -17.56
CA SER A 283 44.22 -8.00 -17.57
C SER A 283 44.83 -9.37 -17.83
N LYS A 284 46.03 -9.38 -18.44
CA LYS A 284 46.82 -10.60 -18.62
C LYS A 284 47.46 -11.10 -17.31
N ASN A 285 47.54 -10.23 -16.29
CA ASN A 285 48.13 -10.53 -15.00
C ASN A 285 47.06 -10.50 -13.90
N ALA A 286 46.84 -11.64 -13.25
CA ALA A 286 45.85 -11.79 -12.17
C ALA A 286 46.18 -10.92 -10.94
N GLN A 287 47.45 -10.69 -10.65
CA GLN A 287 47.86 -9.85 -9.51
C GLN A 287 47.45 -8.39 -9.71
N ASP A 288 47.61 -7.88 -10.93
CA ASP A 288 47.21 -6.50 -11.25
C ASP A 288 45.69 -6.33 -11.16
N LEU A 289 44.91 -7.34 -11.57
CA LEU A 289 43.44 -7.33 -11.41
C LEU A 289 43.02 -7.29 -9.95
N MET A 290 43.63 -8.10 -9.10
CA MET A 290 43.33 -8.10 -7.66
C MET A 290 43.67 -6.74 -7.02
N VAL A 291 44.79 -6.13 -7.41
CA VAL A 291 45.18 -4.79 -6.94
C VAL A 291 44.17 -3.74 -7.41
N TRP A 292 43.73 -3.79 -8.67
CA TRP A 292 42.72 -2.87 -9.20
C TRP A 292 41.36 -3.05 -8.54
N GLN A 293 40.89 -4.29 -8.41
CA GLN A 293 39.65 -4.62 -7.73
C GLN A 293 39.67 -4.09 -6.29
N TRP A 294 40.74 -4.35 -5.54
CA TRP A 294 40.89 -3.86 -4.18
C TRP A 294 40.89 -2.33 -4.13
N LYS A 295 41.66 -1.65 -4.99
CA LYS A 295 41.73 -0.18 -5.04
C LYS A 295 40.36 0.45 -5.33
N VAL A 296 39.61 -0.10 -6.29
CA VAL A 296 38.29 0.43 -6.64
C VAL A 296 37.29 0.18 -5.50
N THR A 297 37.29 -1.01 -4.89
CA THR A 297 36.44 -1.30 -3.73
C THR A 297 36.72 -0.35 -2.57
N GLN A 298 37.99 -0.07 -2.27
CA GLN A 298 38.35 0.89 -1.23
C GLN A 298 37.90 2.32 -1.58
N ALA A 299 38.06 2.76 -2.82
CA ALA A 299 37.58 4.07 -3.27
C ALA A 299 36.05 4.21 -3.13
N VAL A 300 35.30 3.15 -3.41
CA VAL A 300 33.84 3.10 -3.19
C VAL A 300 33.52 3.19 -1.70
N CYS A 301 34.19 2.42 -0.85
CA CYS A 301 34.01 2.47 0.61
C CYS A 301 34.27 3.88 1.17
N GLN A 302 35.28 4.58 0.66
CA GLN A 302 35.57 5.97 1.05
C GLN A 302 34.45 6.92 0.64
N ALA A 303 34.00 6.83 -0.63
CA ALA A 303 32.92 7.67 -1.13
C ALA A 303 31.62 7.49 -0.33
N LEU A 304 31.32 6.27 0.13
CA LEU A 304 30.15 5.97 0.97
C LEU A 304 30.29 6.53 2.39
N ARG A 305 31.49 6.50 2.97
CA ARG A 305 31.76 7.01 4.34
C ARG A 305 31.87 8.54 4.41
N GLY A 306 32.00 9.23 3.27
CA GLY A 306 32.18 10.68 3.22
C GLY A 306 33.51 11.18 3.82
N LYS A 307 34.44 10.26 4.13
CA LYS A 307 35.78 10.58 4.66
C LYS A 307 36.81 10.46 3.53
N LYS A 308 37.73 11.44 3.44
CA LYS A 308 38.83 11.46 2.47
C LYS A 308 40.06 10.66 2.93
N ASP A 309 40.02 10.12 4.14
CA ASP A 309 41.20 9.57 4.80
C ASP A 309 41.62 8.24 4.15
N PHE A 310 42.87 8.21 3.69
CA PHE A 310 43.59 6.99 3.40
C PHE A 310 44.89 7.01 4.24
N PRO A 311 45.16 5.97 5.07
CA PRO A 311 44.18 5.01 5.60
C PRO A 311 43.18 5.73 6.53
N VAL A 312 42.05 5.10 6.82
CA VAL A 312 41.13 5.62 7.85
C VAL A 312 41.88 5.65 9.18
N LEU A 313 42.22 6.86 9.64
CA LEU A 313 42.75 7.11 10.97
C LEU A 313 41.73 6.55 12.00
N GLY A 314 42.09 5.45 12.68
CA GLY A 314 41.37 4.95 13.86
C GLY A 314 40.10 4.13 13.66
N ALA A 315 39.98 3.25 12.66
CA ALA A 315 38.89 2.26 12.62
C ALA A 315 39.38 0.86 13.03
N GLY A 316 38.86 0.36 14.15
CA GLY A 316 38.90 -1.06 14.53
C GLY A 316 38.12 -1.94 13.54
N LEU A 317 38.17 -3.25 13.78
CA LEU A 317 37.53 -4.35 13.05
C LEU A 317 36.09 -4.04 12.60
N GLU A 318 35.91 -3.45 11.42
CA GLU A 318 34.61 -3.26 10.75
C GLU A 318 34.75 -3.66 9.27
N PRO A 319 33.69 -4.21 8.65
CA PRO A 319 33.80 -5.05 7.46
C PRO A 319 34.44 -4.30 6.29
N SER A 320 35.37 -5.00 5.62
CA SER A 320 36.11 -4.52 4.44
C SER A 320 35.22 -4.34 3.19
N GLU A 321 33.98 -4.81 3.24
CA GLU A 321 33.06 -4.91 2.10
C GLU A 321 31.97 -3.83 2.14
N PRO A 322 31.69 -3.15 1.01
CA PRO A 322 30.63 -2.15 0.94
C PRO A 322 29.24 -2.82 1.01
N PRO A 323 28.22 -2.13 1.56
CA PRO A 323 26.87 -2.67 1.64
C PRO A 323 26.31 -2.97 0.25
N THR A 324 25.58 -4.09 0.15
CA THR A 324 24.96 -4.57 -1.09
C THR A 324 23.85 -3.63 -1.56
N CYS A 325 23.07 -3.09 -0.61
CA CYS A 325 22.02 -2.11 -0.85
C CYS A 325 22.44 -0.71 -0.40
N ARG A 326 22.12 0.34 -1.18
CA ARG A 326 22.54 1.72 -0.92
C ARG A 326 21.43 2.70 -1.29
N CYS A 327 21.28 3.80 -0.55
CA CYS A 327 20.29 4.83 -0.87
C CYS A 327 20.96 6.06 -1.49
N VAL A 328 20.66 6.35 -2.76
CA VAL A 328 21.25 7.47 -3.51
C VAL A 328 20.26 7.96 -4.58
N ALA A 329 20.33 9.25 -4.91
CA ALA A 329 19.61 9.86 -6.03
C ALA A 329 20.44 9.76 -7.32
N TYR A 330 19.84 9.31 -8.43
CA TYR A 330 20.50 9.28 -9.73
C TYR A 330 19.54 9.66 -10.87
N THR A 331 20.02 10.50 -11.78
CA THR A 331 19.30 10.86 -13.01
C THR A 331 19.88 10.10 -14.19
N PHE A 332 19.06 9.26 -14.81
CA PHE A 332 19.43 8.44 -15.95
C PHE A 332 19.66 9.29 -17.20
N ARG A 333 20.74 9.01 -17.93
CA ARG A 333 21.16 9.74 -19.14
C ARG A 333 21.10 8.87 -20.39
N ALA A 334 21.31 7.57 -20.27
CA ALA A 334 21.23 6.62 -21.38
C ALA A 334 19.82 6.56 -22.00
N GLU A 335 19.78 6.33 -23.31
CA GLU A 335 18.56 6.06 -24.05
C GLU A 335 17.89 4.78 -23.55
N GLY A 336 16.58 4.83 -23.29
CA GLY A 336 15.83 3.70 -22.76
C GLY A 336 14.62 4.14 -21.95
N ARG A 337 13.98 3.19 -21.26
CA ARG A 337 12.75 3.38 -20.47
C ARG A 337 12.86 4.48 -19.42
N LEU A 338 14.05 4.63 -18.83
CA LEU A 338 14.31 5.55 -17.73
C LEU A 338 15.03 6.82 -18.19
N CYS A 339 15.17 7.08 -19.50
CA CYS A 339 15.90 8.25 -19.99
C CYS A 339 15.39 9.56 -19.37
N GLN A 340 16.30 10.35 -18.81
CA GLN A 340 16.05 11.60 -18.06
C GLN A 340 15.25 11.45 -16.76
N ALA A 341 14.86 10.24 -16.37
CA ALA A 341 14.19 9.99 -15.11
C ALA A 341 15.18 10.13 -13.94
N THR A 342 14.72 10.67 -12.83
CA THR A 342 15.46 10.72 -11.57
C THR A 342 14.87 9.70 -10.62
N TYR A 343 15.69 8.73 -10.21
CA TYR A 343 15.34 7.76 -9.18
C TYR A 343 16.01 8.14 -7.86
N GLU A 344 15.20 8.19 -6.81
CA GLU A 344 15.59 8.44 -5.43
C GLU A 344 15.11 7.29 -4.56
N GLY A 345 16.05 6.50 -4.04
CA GLY A 345 15.68 5.36 -3.22
C GLY A 345 16.82 4.37 -3.06
N GLU A 346 16.44 3.15 -2.70
CA GLU A 346 17.36 2.03 -2.54
C GLU A 346 17.84 1.50 -3.90
N TRP A 347 19.11 1.07 -3.93
CA TRP A 347 19.77 0.47 -5.09
C TRP A 347 20.44 -0.82 -4.66
N CYS A 348 20.33 -1.86 -5.49
CA CYS A 348 21.05 -3.11 -5.29
C CYS A 348 21.79 -3.48 -6.58
N ARG A 349 23.11 -3.67 -6.48
CA ARG A 349 23.98 -4.07 -7.61
C ARG A 349 23.78 -3.21 -8.88
N GLY A 350 23.70 -1.89 -8.73
CA GLY A 350 23.54 -0.95 -9.85
C GLY A 350 22.12 -0.86 -10.39
N ARG A 351 21.10 -1.42 -9.72
CA ARG A 351 19.71 -1.34 -10.17
C ARG A 351 18.80 -0.78 -9.08
N PRO A 352 17.74 -0.01 -9.44
CA PRO A 352 16.69 0.37 -8.51
C PRO A 352 16.13 -0.85 -7.76
N HIS A 353 16.06 -0.77 -6.44
CA HIS A 353 15.62 -1.85 -5.57
C HIS A 353 14.92 -1.29 -4.34
N GLY A 354 14.20 -2.11 -3.58
CA GLY A 354 13.57 -1.68 -2.34
C GLY A 354 12.61 -0.52 -2.56
N ARG A 355 12.47 0.40 -1.59
CA ARG A 355 11.58 1.56 -1.71
C ARG A 355 12.26 2.69 -2.47
N GLY A 356 11.50 3.34 -3.35
CA GLY A 356 12.00 4.48 -4.11
C GLY A 356 10.93 5.32 -4.79
N THR A 357 11.38 6.44 -5.33
CA THR A 357 10.59 7.40 -6.09
C THR A 357 11.28 7.65 -7.42
N LEU A 358 10.57 7.46 -8.51
CA LEU A 358 11.01 7.68 -9.87
C LEU A 358 10.23 8.86 -10.47
N ARG A 359 10.93 9.87 -10.98
CA ARG A 359 10.34 11.11 -11.51
C ARG A 359 10.86 11.38 -12.91
N TRP A 360 9.98 11.58 -13.88
CA TRP A 360 10.36 11.94 -15.24
C TRP A 360 10.17 13.44 -15.48
N PRO A 361 10.92 14.06 -16.42
CA PRO A 361 10.78 15.48 -16.74
C PRO A 361 9.44 15.83 -17.37
N ASP A 362 8.74 14.85 -17.96
CA ASP A 362 7.42 15.00 -18.56
C ASP A 362 6.29 15.09 -17.53
N GLY A 363 6.61 15.00 -16.23
CA GLY A 363 5.66 15.03 -15.13
C GLY A 363 5.16 13.65 -14.67
N ARG A 364 5.54 12.56 -15.36
CA ARG A 364 5.25 11.21 -14.86
C ARG A 364 6.01 10.98 -13.56
N ASN A 365 5.41 10.23 -12.64
CA ASN A 365 6.10 9.74 -11.46
C ASN A 365 5.62 8.34 -11.05
N HIS A 366 6.47 7.66 -10.31
CA HIS A 366 6.15 6.38 -9.68
C HIS A 366 6.79 6.34 -8.29
N VAL A 367 5.97 6.11 -7.27
CA VAL A 367 6.39 5.95 -5.86
C VAL A 367 6.01 4.55 -5.43
N GLY A 368 6.97 3.73 -5.03
CA GLY A 368 6.68 2.35 -4.67
C GLY A 368 7.92 1.51 -4.39
N SER A 369 7.72 0.20 -4.37
CA SER A 369 8.81 -0.75 -4.28
C SER A 369 9.36 -1.13 -5.67
N PHE A 370 10.63 -1.50 -5.73
CA PHE A 370 11.35 -1.86 -6.93
C PHE A 370 12.12 -3.16 -6.71
N CYS A 371 12.18 -4.01 -7.73
CA CYS A 371 12.98 -5.22 -7.75
C CYS A 371 13.76 -5.30 -9.07
N GLN A 372 15.08 -5.46 -8.98
CA GLN A 372 15.98 -5.58 -10.15
C GLN A 372 15.80 -4.49 -11.24
N GLY A 373 15.44 -3.26 -10.84
CA GLY A 373 15.23 -2.12 -11.74
C GLY A 373 13.83 -1.98 -12.32
N LEU A 374 12.89 -2.84 -11.90
CA LEU A 374 11.49 -2.81 -12.31
C LEU A 374 10.58 -2.54 -11.11
N GLU A 375 9.44 -1.92 -11.35
CA GLU A 375 8.38 -1.68 -10.37
C GLU A 375 7.86 -3.02 -9.84
N HIS A 376 7.76 -3.14 -8.52
CA HIS A 376 7.36 -4.38 -7.84
C HIS A 376 6.57 -4.09 -6.56
N GLY A 377 5.64 -4.97 -6.18
CA GLY A 377 4.80 -4.76 -5.00
C GLY A 377 3.84 -3.59 -5.18
N PHE A 378 3.36 -2.99 -4.08
CA PHE A 378 2.45 -1.85 -4.16
C PHE A 378 3.16 -0.57 -4.60
N GLY A 379 2.55 0.18 -5.52
CA GLY A 379 3.09 1.44 -6.03
C GLY A 379 2.02 2.37 -6.59
N ILE A 380 2.32 3.67 -6.55
CA ILE A 380 1.49 4.74 -7.08
C ILE A 380 2.18 5.34 -8.29
N ARG A 381 1.53 5.28 -9.46
CA ARG A 381 1.99 5.92 -10.70
C ARG A 381 1.09 7.10 -11.04
N LEU A 382 1.68 8.28 -11.26
CA LEU A 382 0.98 9.43 -11.83
C LEU A 382 1.44 9.63 -13.28
N VAL A 383 0.47 9.77 -14.19
CA VAL A 383 0.71 10.05 -15.60
C VAL A 383 -0.04 11.33 -15.98
N PRO A 384 0.65 12.41 -16.39
CA PRO A 384 0.00 13.63 -16.83
C PRO A 384 -0.76 13.41 -18.14
N GLN A 385 -1.95 14.00 -18.26
CA GLN A 385 -2.69 14.07 -19.52
C GLN A 385 -2.33 15.35 -20.31
N ALA A 386 -2.84 15.48 -21.53
CA ALA A 386 -2.55 16.61 -22.42
C ALA A 386 -2.98 17.98 -21.87
N SER A 387 -3.94 18.03 -20.92
CA SER A 387 -4.27 19.21 -20.14
C SER A 387 -3.41 19.28 -18.88
N GLU A 388 -2.71 20.40 -18.65
CA GLU A 388 -1.72 20.56 -17.56
C GLU A 388 -2.28 20.33 -16.15
N ASP A 389 -3.60 20.40 -15.95
CA ASP A 389 -4.26 20.26 -14.64
C ASP A 389 -4.80 18.85 -14.33
N LYS A 390 -4.70 17.87 -15.26
CA LYS A 390 -5.27 16.53 -15.07
C LYS A 390 -4.22 15.42 -15.14
N PHE A 391 -4.33 14.47 -14.21
CA PHE A 391 -3.43 13.33 -14.08
C PHE A 391 -4.21 12.03 -13.97
N ASP A 392 -3.75 10.99 -14.65
CA ASP A 392 -4.16 9.63 -14.34
C ASP A 392 -3.34 9.14 -13.13
N CYS A 393 -4.03 8.64 -12.12
CA CYS A 393 -3.44 8.13 -10.89
C CYS A 393 -3.73 6.64 -10.72
N TYR A 394 -2.70 5.82 -10.85
CA TYR A 394 -2.76 4.36 -10.74
C TYR A 394 -2.20 3.93 -9.39
N LYS A 395 -3.04 3.39 -8.52
CA LYS A 395 -2.67 2.88 -7.19
C LYS A 395 -2.89 1.37 -7.19
N CYS A 396 -1.86 0.59 -7.50
CA CYS A 396 -1.99 -0.84 -7.78
C CYS A 396 -0.75 -1.63 -7.35
N HIS A 397 -0.87 -2.96 -7.41
CA HIS A 397 0.29 -3.84 -7.31
C HIS A 397 1.00 -3.95 -8.65
N TRP A 398 2.32 -4.09 -8.60
CA TRP A 398 3.23 -4.15 -9.72
C TRP A 398 4.03 -5.45 -9.65
N ARG A 399 4.23 -6.08 -10.80
CA ARG A 399 5.11 -7.22 -10.97
C ARG A 399 5.87 -7.03 -12.27
N GLU A 400 7.20 -6.97 -12.16
CA GLU A 400 8.10 -6.82 -13.30
C GLU A 400 7.76 -5.61 -14.19
N GLY A 401 7.40 -4.47 -13.57
CA GLY A 401 7.08 -3.23 -14.28
C GLY A 401 5.67 -3.16 -14.88
N SER A 402 4.85 -4.19 -14.70
CA SER A 402 3.46 -4.23 -15.17
C SER A 402 2.48 -4.23 -14.01
N MET A 403 1.32 -3.57 -14.19
CA MET A 403 0.25 -3.59 -13.19
C MET A 403 -0.35 -5.00 -13.11
N CYS A 404 -0.54 -5.50 -11.89
CA CYS A 404 -1.10 -6.81 -11.60
C CYS A 404 -1.93 -6.77 -10.30
N GLY A 405 -2.85 -7.71 -10.12
CA GLY A 405 -3.65 -7.80 -8.90
C GLY A 405 -4.65 -6.64 -8.76
N TYR A 406 -5.18 -6.42 -7.56
CA TYR A 406 -6.15 -5.36 -7.33
C TYR A 406 -5.52 -3.96 -7.38
N GLY A 407 -6.24 -2.99 -7.94
CA GLY A 407 -5.82 -1.59 -7.98
C GLY A 407 -6.97 -0.61 -8.18
N ILE A 408 -6.70 0.66 -7.86
CA ILE A 408 -7.60 1.79 -8.08
C ILE A 408 -6.94 2.75 -9.06
N CYS A 409 -7.64 3.05 -10.16
CA CYS A 409 -7.20 3.98 -11.18
C CYS A 409 -8.18 5.14 -11.26
N GLU A 410 -7.71 6.35 -10.94
CA GLU A 410 -8.45 7.60 -11.08
C GLU A 410 -7.94 8.25 -12.38
N TYR A 411 -8.74 8.26 -13.43
CA TYR A 411 -8.37 8.80 -14.74
C TYR A 411 -8.62 10.32 -14.79
N GLY A 412 -7.83 11.05 -15.59
CA GLY A 412 -8.06 12.47 -15.88
C GLY A 412 -9.39 12.73 -16.62
N THR A 413 -10.06 11.70 -17.14
CA THR A 413 -11.44 11.78 -17.66
C THR A 413 -12.50 11.84 -16.55
N ASP A 414 -12.09 11.89 -15.28
CA ASP A 414 -12.94 11.83 -14.09
C ASP A 414 -13.67 10.47 -13.94
N GLU A 415 -13.16 9.43 -14.61
CA GLU A 415 -13.58 8.04 -14.42
C GLU A 415 -12.71 7.37 -13.35
N VAL A 416 -13.31 6.47 -12.56
CA VAL A 416 -12.61 5.71 -11.53
C VAL A 416 -12.83 4.21 -11.76
N TYR A 417 -11.75 3.48 -11.95
CA TYR A 417 -11.77 2.01 -11.99
C TYR A 417 -11.25 1.44 -10.67
N LYS A 418 -11.98 0.52 -10.08
CA LYS A 418 -11.62 -0.22 -8.86
C LYS A 418 -11.75 -1.71 -9.16
N GLY A 419 -10.63 -2.42 -9.33
CA GLY A 419 -10.70 -3.82 -9.72
C GLY A 419 -9.34 -4.45 -9.99
N TYR A 420 -9.37 -5.65 -10.56
CA TYR A 420 -8.17 -6.41 -10.86
C TYR A 420 -7.51 -5.97 -12.16
N PHE A 421 -6.19 -6.17 -12.21
CA PHE A 421 -5.32 -5.92 -13.35
C PHE A 421 -4.47 -7.17 -13.65
N TRP A 422 -4.22 -7.37 -14.94
CA TRP A 422 -3.27 -8.37 -15.41
C TRP A 422 -2.47 -7.80 -16.58
N ALA A 423 -1.14 -7.84 -16.49
CA ALA A 423 -0.22 -7.33 -17.50
C ALA A 423 -0.55 -5.89 -17.95
N GLY A 424 -0.93 -5.02 -17.01
CA GLY A 424 -1.28 -3.62 -17.31
C GLY A 424 -2.71 -3.38 -17.81
N LEU A 425 -3.53 -4.42 -18.02
CA LEU A 425 -4.90 -4.30 -18.51
C LEU A 425 -5.91 -4.65 -17.42
N ARG A 426 -7.11 -4.05 -17.47
CA ARG A 426 -8.24 -4.43 -16.60
C ARG A 426 -8.57 -5.91 -16.82
N HIS A 427 -8.68 -6.67 -15.74
CA HIS A 427 -8.94 -8.10 -15.79
C HIS A 427 -9.72 -8.55 -14.54
N GLY A 428 -10.39 -9.70 -14.59
CA GLY A 428 -11.13 -10.23 -13.44
C GLY A 428 -12.29 -9.31 -13.03
N PHE A 429 -12.69 -9.35 -11.75
CA PHE A 429 -13.75 -8.48 -11.26
C PHE A 429 -13.30 -7.02 -11.15
N GLY A 430 -14.18 -6.09 -11.54
CA GLY A 430 -13.92 -4.66 -11.39
C GLY A 430 -15.15 -3.78 -11.56
N VAL A 431 -15.10 -2.62 -10.92
CA VAL A 431 -16.11 -1.57 -10.98
C VAL A 431 -15.52 -0.37 -11.72
N LEU A 432 -16.21 0.11 -12.75
CA LEU A 432 -15.90 1.36 -13.46
C LEU A 432 -17.04 2.34 -13.20
N GLU A 433 -16.70 3.51 -12.65
CA GLU A 433 -17.64 4.58 -12.30
C GLU A 433 -17.23 5.86 -13.02
N SER A 434 -18.13 6.46 -13.80
CA SER A 434 -17.96 7.83 -14.29
C SER A 434 -18.31 8.84 -13.19
N ALA A 435 -17.74 10.05 -13.27
CA ALA A 435 -18.08 11.12 -12.33
C ALA A 435 -19.59 11.44 -12.34
N PRO A 436 -20.21 11.78 -11.19
CA PRO A 436 -21.63 12.15 -11.13
C PRO A 436 -22.01 13.36 -11.98
N GLN A 437 -21.03 14.20 -12.33
CA GLN A 437 -21.21 15.40 -13.16
C GLN A 437 -20.83 15.16 -14.63
N ALA A 438 -20.47 13.93 -15.00
CA ALA A 438 -20.16 13.58 -16.37
C ALA A 438 -21.41 13.74 -17.25
N PRO A 439 -21.24 14.08 -18.54
CA PRO A 439 -22.37 14.23 -19.47
C PRO A 439 -23.12 12.93 -19.74
N GLN A 440 -22.53 11.77 -19.40
CA GLN A 440 -23.15 10.44 -19.43
C GLN A 440 -22.65 9.62 -18.23
N PRO A 441 -23.26 9.76 -17.03
CA PRO A 441 -22.85 9.01 -15.86
C PRO A 441 -23.24 7.55 -16.03
N CYS A 442 -22.24 6.68 -16.22
CA CYS A 442 -22.44 5.24 -16.27
C CYS A 442 -21.64 4.56 -15.15
N ARG A 443 -22.19 3.45 -14.66
CA ARG A 443 -21.51 2.58 -13.71
C ARG A 443 -21.59 1.15 -14.20
N TYR A 444 -20.43 0.53 -14.37
CA TYR A 444 -20.32 -0.88 -14.71
C TYR A 444 -19.72 -1.67 -13.54
N THR A 445 -20.38 -2.74 -13.14
CA THR A 445 -19.92 -3.68 -12.10
C THR A 445 -19.92 -5.08 -12.66
N GLY A 446 -18.75 -5.67 -12.91
CA GLY A 446 -18.71 -6.97 -13.58
C GLY A 446 -17.31 -7.49 -13.84
N HIS A 447 -17.23 -8.49 -14.72
CA HIS A 447 -15.99 -9.13 -15.09
C HIS A 447 -15.33 -8.47 -16.32
N TRP A 448 -14.00 -8.47 -16.31
CA TRP A 448 -13.14 -7.83 -17.29
C TRP A 448 -12.14 -8.83 -17.86
N GLU A 449 -11.93 -8.77 -19.17
CA GLU A 449 -10.95 -9.60 -19.86
C GLU A 449 -10.12 -8.75 -20.82
N LYS A 450 -8.81 -8.68 -20.59
CA LYS A 450 -7.86 -7.94 -21.43
C LYS A 450 -8.31 -6.50 -21.75
N GLY A 451 -8.85 -5.80 -20.75
CA GLY A 451 -9.30 -4.42 -20.87
C GLY A 451 -10.75 -4.23 -21.31
N GLN A 452 -11.47 -5.30 -21.69
CA GLN A 452 -12.85 -5.26 -22.20
C GLN A 452 -13.83 -5.90 -21.22
N ARG A 453 -15.09 -5.46 -21.21
CA ARG A 453 -16.18 -6.08 -20.44
C ARG A 453 -16.49 -7.48 -20.99
N SER A 454 -16.57 -8.47 -20.11
CA SER A 454 -16.74 -9.89 -20.47
C SER A 454 -17.42 -10.66 -19.34
N GLY A 455 -18.27 -11.64 -19.64
CA GLY A 455 -18.94 -12.47 -18.64
C GLY A 455 -20.14 -11.77 -17.99
N TYR A 456 -20.53 -12.21 -16.79
CA TYR A 456 -21.66 -11.61 -16.07
C TYR A 456 -21.31 -10.21 -15.55
N GLY A 457 -22.18 -9.22 -15.78
CA GLY A 457 -21.96 -7.85 -15.33
C GLY A 457 -23.21 -6.98 -15.42
N ILE A 458 -23.20 -5.92 -14.62
CA ILE A 458 -24.30 -4.98 -14.45
C ILE A 458 -23.84 -3.62 -14.96
N GLU A 459 -24.67 -2.98 -15.79
CA GLU A 459 -24.48 -1.61 -16.24
C GLU A 459 -25.67 -0.75 -15.79
N GLU A 460 -25.38 0.35 -15.12
CA GLU A 460 -26.33 1.39 -14.77
C GLU A 460 -26.07 2.61 -15.65
N ASP A 461 -27.07 3.01 -16.43
CA ASP A 461 -27.06 4.22 -17.25
C ASP A 461 -27.89 5.29 -16.52
N GLY A 462 -27.20 6.26 -15.94
CA GLY A 462 -27.82 7.31 -15.14
C GLY A 462 -28.63 8.32 -15.95
N ASP A 463 -28.35 8.46 -17.25
CA ASP A 463 -29.08 9.39 -18.14
C ASP A 463 -30.41 8.80 -18.58
N ARG A 464 -30.41 7.52 -18.99
CA ARG A 464 -31.62 6.82 -19.40
C ARG A 464 -32.43 6.31 -18.21
N GLY A 465 -31.81 6.22 -17.04
CA GLY A 465 -32.41 5.55 -15.89
C GLY A 465 -32.63 4.07 -16.17
N GLU A 466 -31.69 3.42 -16.83
CA GLU A 466 -31.78 2.01 -17.24
C GLU A 466 -30.69 1.20 -16.54
N ARG A 467 -31.07 0.01 -16.07
CA ARG A 467 -30.14 -1.00 -15.56
C ARG A 467 -30.17 -2.21 -16.46
N TYR A 468 -29.00 -2.66 -16.91
CA TYR A 468 -28.82 -3.94 -17.59
C TYR A 468 -28.12 -4.93 -16.65
N ILE A 469 -28.67 -6.14 -16.53
CA ILE A 469 -28.17 -7.26 -15.74
C ILE A 469 -28.02 -8.44 -16.70
N GLY A 470 -26.79 -8.85 -17.04
CA GLY A 470 -26.64 -9.95 -17.98
C GLY A 470 -25.21 -10.24 -18.40
N MET A 471 -25.07 -10.93 -19.54
CA MET A 471 -23.77 -11.32 -20.07
C MET A 471 -23.18 -10.24 -20.98
N TRP A 472 -21.86 -10.20 -21.00
CA TRP A 472 -21.02 -9.27 -21.76
C TRP A 472 -19.99 -10.04 -22.57
N GLN A 473 -19.66 -9.52 -23.74
CA GLN A 473 -18.57 -10.01 -24.55
C GLN A 473 -17.96 -8.85 -25.35
N ALA A 474 -16.66 -8.62 -25.19
CA ALA A 474 -15.91 -7.60 -25.92
C ALA A 474 -16.59 -6.21 -25.90
N ASP A 475 -16.91 -5.72 -24.69
CA ASP A 475 -17.58 -4.43 -24.45
C ASP A 475 -19.02 -4.31 -24.98
N GLN A 476 -19.65 -5.42 -25.40
CA GLN A 476 -21.03 -5.42 -25.88
C GLN A 476 -21.91 -6.35 -25.03
N ARG A 477 -23.18 -5.99 -24.87
CA ARG A 477 -24.20 -6.86 -24.26
C ARG A 477 -24.38 -8.09 -25.16
N HIS A 478 -24.28 -9.25 -24.56
CA HIS A 478 -24.34 -10.54 -25.25
C HIS A 478 -25.14 -11.55 -24.43
N GLY A 479 -25.64 -12.61 -25.05
CA GLY A 479 -26.30 -13.71 -24.35
C GLY A 479 -27.58 -13.27 -23.64
N LEU A 480 -27.95 -13.96 -22.57
CA LEU A 480 -29.15 -13.62 -21.82
C LEU A 480 -28.94 -12.29 -21.06
N GLY A 481 -30.00 -11.49 -20.97
CA GLY A 481 -29.99 -10.19 -20.28
C GLY A 481 -31.37 -9.84 -19.74
N VAL A 482 -31.39 -9.15 -18.60
CA VAL A 482 -32.55 -8.47 -18.03
C VAL A 482 -32.26 -6.98 -18.00
N MET A 483 -33.20 -6.17 -18.48
CA MET A 483 -33.14 -4.72 -18.42
C MET A 483 -34.29 -4.20 -17.58
N VAL A 484 -34.00 -3.27 -16.67
CA VAL A 484 -35.00 -2.63 -15.80
C VAL A 484 -34.89 -1.13 -16.00
N THR A 485 -36.00 -0.47 -16.30
CA THR A 485 -36.06 1.00 -16.43
C THR A 485 -36.49 1.64 -15.12
N GLN A 486 -36.19 2.92 -14.93
CA GLN A 486 -36.63 3.72 -13.78
C GLN A 486 -38.16 3.78 -13.68
N ALA A 487 -38.84 3.63 -14.81
CA ALA A 487 -40.30 3.61 -14.88
C ALA A 487 -40.91 2.28 -14.37
N GLY A 488 -40.07 1.26 -14.13
CA GLY A 488 -40.49 -0.05 -13.64
C GLY A 488 -40.76 -1.08 -14.74
N VAL A 489 -40.53 -0.71 -16.01
CA VAL A 489 -40.63 -1.63 -17.16
C VAL A 489 -39.43 -2.56 -17.17
N CYS A 490 -39.68 -3.85 -17.32
CA CYS A 490 -38.63 -4.87 -17.37
C CYS A 490 -38.65 -5.65 -18.67
N TYR A 491 -37.47 -5.87 -19.25
CA TYR A 491 -37.28 -6.71 -20.43
C TYR A 491 -36.37 -7.88 -20.08
N GLN A 492 -36.71 -9.09 -20.51
CA GLN A 492 -35.83 -10.26 -20.43
C GLN A 492 -35.70 -10.86 -21.83
N GLY A 493 -34.48 -11.08 -22.30
CA GLY A 493 -34.27 -11.64 -23.63
C GLY A 493 -32.82 -12.00 -23.91
N THR A 494 -32.55 -12.34 -25.16
CA THR A 494 -31.18 -12.58 -25.64
C THR A 494 -30.65 -11.32 -26.34
N PHE A 495 -29.44 -10.89 -26.01
CA PHE A 495 -28.74 -9.77 -26.59
C PHE A 495 -27.61 -10.23 -27.50
N GLN A 496 -27.43 -9.54 -28.61
CA GLN A 496 -26.31 -9.73 -29.51
C GLN A 496 -25.85 -8.38 -30.03
N ALA A 497 -24.62 -7.99 -29.70
CA ALA A 497 -24.04 -6.69 -30.06
C ALA A 497 -24.94 -5.52 -29.63
N ASP A 498 -25.24 -5.46 -28.33
CA ASP A 498 -26.08 -4.44 -27.67
C ASP A 498 -27.56 -4.42 -28.03
N LYS A 499 -28.00 -5.30 -28.95
CA LYS A 499 -29.37 -5.35 -29.45
C LYS A 499 -30.08 -6.62 -28.99
N MET A 500 -31.29 -6.47 -28.49
CA MET A 500 -32.14 -7.62 -28.17
C MET A 500 -32.58 -8.31 -29.46
N VAL A 501 -32.55 -9.65 -29.46
CA VAL A 501 -32.92 -10.49 -30.59
C VAL A 501 -33.67 -11.74 -30.14
N GLY A 502 -34.66 -12.14 -30.92
CA GLY A 502 -35.37 -13.41 -30.71
C GLY A 502 -36.48 -13.32 -29.67
N PRO A 503 -36.83 -14.43 -29.00
CA PRO A 503 -37.88 -14.45 -28.01
C PRO A 503 -37.46 -13.74 -26.72
N GLY A 504 -38.41 -13.05 -26.10
CA GLY A 504 -38.22 -12.38 -24.83
C GLY A 504 -39.53 -12.17 -24.08
N ILE A 505 -39.40 -11.53 -22.94
CA ILE A 505 -40.47 -11.17 -22.03
C ILE A 505 -40.40 -9.66 -21.78
N LEU A 506 -41.55 -8.99 -21.80
CA LEU A 506 -41.70 -7.60 -21.39
C LEU A 506 -42.76 -7.54 -20.28
N LEU A 507 -42.38 -6.98 -19.13
CA LEU A 507 -43.28 -6.62 -18.05
C LEU A 507 -43.44 -5.10 -18.04
N SER A 508 -44.68 -4.66 -18.23
CA SER A 508 -45.04 -3.24 -18.24
C SER A 508 -45.32 -2.74 -16.82
N GLU A 509 -45.38 -1.41 -16.63
CA GLU A 509 -45.61 -0.77 -15.32
C GLU A 509 -46.91 -1.22 -14.64
N ASP A 510 -47.90 -1.60 -15.44
CA ASP A 510 -49.21 -2.06 -15.00
C ASP A 510 -49.24 -3.54 -14.62
N ASP A 511 -48.11 -4.26 -14.59
CA ASP A 511 -48.00 -5.72 -14.45
C ASP A 511 -48.51 -6.53 -15.66
N SER A 512 -48.70 -5.89 -16.82
CA SER A 512 -48.99 -6.60 -18.08
C SER A 512 -47.75 -7.33 -18.60
N LEU A 513 -47.89 -8.64 -18.84
CA LEU A 513 -46.83 -9.54 -19.30
C LEU A 513 -46.96 -9.81 -20.80
N TYR A 514 -46.00 -9.38 -21.60
CA TYR A 514 -45.87 -9.79 -23.00
C TYR A 514 -44.79 -10.86 -23.14
N GLU A 515 -45.13 -11.97 -23.81
CA GLU A 515 -44.20 -13.01 -24.23
C GLU A 515 -44.22 -13.10 -25.76
N GLY A 516 -43.08 -12.86 -26.42
CA GLY A 516 -43.05 -12.84 -27.88
C GLY A 516 -41.67 -12.49 -28.44
N THR A 517 -41.60 -12.17 -29.73
CA THR A 517 -40.32 -11.88 -30.39
C THR A 517 -40.05 -10.39 -30.52
N PHE A 518 -38.82 -10.00 -30.19
CA PHE A 518 -38.35 -8.62 -30.24
C PHE A 518 -37.45 -8.40 -31.46
N THR A 519 -37.58 -7.24 -32.09
CA THR A 519 -36.59 -6.76 -33.06
C THR A 519 -35.40 -6.11 -32.36
N ARG A 520 -34.38 -5.84 -33.17
CA ARG A 520 -33.20 -5.06 -32.80
C ARG A 520 -33.49 -3.66 -32.25
N ASP A 521 -34.64 -3.09 -32.55
CA ASP A 521 -35.07 -1.76 -32.11
C ASP A 521 -36.04 -1.83 -30.92
N LEU A 522 -36.07 -2.97 -30.21
CA LEU A 522 -37.00 -3.28 -29.11
C LEU A 522 -38.48 -3.19 -29.50
N THR A 523 -38.80 -3.34 -30.80
CA THR A 523 -40.20 -3.37 -31.26
C THR A 523 -40.75 -4.78 -31.23
N LEU A 524 -42.00 -4.90 -30.81
CA LEU A 524 -42.74 -6.16 -30.72
C LEU A 524 -43.13 -6.59 -32.14
N VAL A 525 -42.70 -7.78 -32.56
CA VAL A 525 -43.01 -8.34 -33.89
C VAL A 525 -43.41 -9.80 -33.80
N GLY A 526 -44.19 -10.26 -34.77
CA GLY A 526 -44.51 -11.68 -34.92
C GLY A 526 -45.54 -12.16 -33.90
N LYS A 527 -45.54 -13.45 -33.61
CA LYS A 527 -46.49 -14.06 -32.66
C LYS A 527 -46.09 -13.72 -31.23
N GLY A 528 -47.07 -13.32 -30.43
CA GLY A 528 -46.88 -13.08 -29.01
C GLY A 528 -48.16 -13.31 -28.21
N LYS A 529 -48.00 -13.23 -26.89
CA LYS A 529 -49.07 -13.36 -25.90
C LYS A 529 -48.94 -12.22 -24.90
N VAL A 530 -49.99 -11.43 -24.71
CA VAL A 530 -50.10 -10.47 -23.60
C VAL A 530 -51.00 -11.09 -22.54
N THR A 531 -50.56 -11.13 -21.30
CA THR A 531 -51.36 -11.49 -20.13
C THR A 531 -51.53 -10.23 -19.29
N PHE A 532 -52.77 -9.79 -19.14
CA PHE A 532 -53.12 -8.61 -18.36
C PHE A 532 -53.23 -8.96 -16.86
N PRO A 533 -53.12 -7.97 -15.95
CA PRO A 533 -53.21 -8.18 -14.51
C PRO A 533 -54.54 -8.77 -14.03
N ASN A 534 -55.60 -8.56 -14.80
CA ASN A 534 -56.93 -9.12 -14.55
C ASN A 534 -57.07 -10.60 -15.00
N GLY A 535 -55.99 -11.20 -15.51
CA GLY A 535 -55.96 -12.59 -15.99
C GLY A 535 -56.40 -12.77 -17.43
N PHE A 536 -56.81 -11.72 -18.15
CA PHE A 536 -57.15 -11.82 -19.57
C PHE A 536 -55.90 -12.06 -20.40
N THR A 537 -56.02 -12.87 -21.44
CA THR A 537 -54.89 -13.15 -22.34
C THR A 537 -55.22 -12.76 -23.78
N LEU A 538 -54.32 -12.05 -24.43
CA LEU A 538 -54.41 -11.67 -25.84
C LEU A 538 -53.29 -12.38 -26.60
N GLU A 539 -53.64 -13.39 -27.39
CA GLU A 539 -52.70 -14.13 -28.23
C GLU A 539 -52.87 -13.71 -29.68
N GLY A 540 -51.79 -13.27 -30.33
CA GLY A 540 -51.89 -12.71 -31.67
C GLY A 540 -50.57 -12.40 -32.36
N SER A 541 -50.67 -11.81 -33.53
CA SER A 541 -49.54 -11.25 -34.26
C SER A 541 -49.42 -9.75 -33.98
N PHE A 542 -48.24 -9.33 -33.55
CA PHE A 542 -47.87 -7.96 -33.19
C PHE A 542 -46.96 -7.38 -34.28
N GLY A 543 -47.13 -6.10 -34.58
CA GLY A 543 -46.25 -5.40 -35.52
C GLY A 543 -46.39 -3.87 -35.43
N SER A 544 -45.42 -3.18 -36.01
CA SER A 544 -45.47 -1.72 -36.17
C SER A 544 -46.42 -1.36 -37.32
N GLY A 545 -47.55 -0.73 -36.99
CA GLY A 545 -48.48 -0.20 -38.00
C GLY A 545 -47.95 1.11 -38.60
N SER A 546 -48.50 1.56 -39.75
CA SER A 546 -48.11 2.80 -40.42
C SER A 546 -48.52 4.10 -39.67
N GLY A 547 -48.89 4.01 -38.40
CA GLY A 547 -49.25 5.12 -37.52
C GLY A 547 -48.60 4.96 -36.15
N LYS A 548 -48.58 6.01 -35.32
CA LYS A 548 -48.02 5.99 -33.96
C LYS A 548 -48.82 5.03 -33.06
N GLY A 549 -48.52 3.73 -33.10
CA GLY A 549 -49.16 2.72 -32.26
C GLY A 549 -48.78 1.29 -32.63
N LEU A 550 -48.95 0.38 -31.67
CA LEU A 550 -48.77 -1.05 -31.85
C LEU A 550 -50.02 -1.65 -32.52
N HIS A 551 -49.87 -2.32 -33.66
CA HIS A 551 -50.98 -3.01 -34.33
C HIS A 551 -50.98 -4.48 -33.91
N THR A 552 -52.12 -4.99 -33.46
CA THR A 552 -52.26 -6.38 -33.02
C THR A 552 -53.47 -7.02 -33.71
N GLN A 553 -53.30 -8.26 -34.16
CA GLN A 553 -54.39 -9.10 -34.67
C GLN A 553 -54.34 -10.43 -33.94
N GLY A 554 -55.34 -10.72 -33.11
CA GLY A 554 -55.32 -11.85 -32.20
C GLY A 554 -56.67 -12.18 -31.59
N VAL A 555 -56.68 -13.25 -30.79
CA VAL A 555 -57.83 -13.69 -30.00
C VAL A 555 -57.63 -13.21 -28.57
N LEU A 556 -58.60 -12.46 -28.05
CA LEU A 556 -58.67 -12.10 -26.64
C LEU A 556 -59.49 -13.18 -25.91
N ASP A 557 -58.83 -13.94 -25.05
CA ASP A 557 -59.47 -14.88 -24.16
C ASP A 557 -59.85 -14.18 -22.85
N THR A 558 -61.15 -14.01 -22.65
CA THR A 558 -61.77 -13.50 -21.41
C THR A 558 -62.33 -14.62 -20.54
N ALA A 559 -62.18 -15.88 -20.95
CA ALA A 559 -62.79 -17.06 -20.31
C ALA A 559 -61.85 -17.79 -19.34
N ALA A 560 -60.69 -17.22 -19.02
CA ALA A 560 -59.83 -17.77 -17.97
C ALA A 560 -60.63 -17.85 -16.65
N PHE A 561 -60.87 -19.08 -16.16
CA PHE A 561 -61.02 -19.32 -14.71
C PHE A 561 -59.98 -18.45 -14.03
N PRO A 562 -60.31 -17.62 -13.02
CA PRO A 562 -59.42 -16.56 -12.57
C PRO A 562 -58.06 -17.19 -12.28
N PRO A 563 -57.06 -17.01 -13.16
CA PRO A 563 -55.69 -17.26 -12.75
C PRO A 563 -55.52 -16.30 -11.59
N ASP A 564 -54.97 -16.78 -10.48
CA ASP A 564 -54.73 -15.90 -9.34
C ASP A 564 -54.06 -14.62 -9.90
N PRO A 565 -54.64 -13.41 -9.76
CA PRO A 565 -54.10 -12.18 -10.31
C PRO A 565 -52.67 -11.89 -9.81
N SER A 566 -52.23 -12.66 -8.81
CA SER A 566 -50.85 -12.81 -8.38
C SER A 566 -49.89 -13.39 -9.45
N SER A 567 -50.36 -14.08 -10.49
CA SER A 567 -49.50 -14.84 -11.43
C SER A 567 -48.60 -13.97 -12.33
N THR A 568 -49.06 -12.81 -12.79
CA THR A 568 -48.21 -11.84 -13.50
C THR A 568 -47.46 -10.94 -12.53
N ARG A 569 -48.12 -10.47 -11.46
CA ARG A 569 -47.53 -9.58 -10.44
C ARG A 569 -46.37 -10.23 -9.67
N LYS A 570 -46.45 -11.54 -9.40
CA LYS A 570 -45.40 -12.34 -8.75
C LYS A 570 -44.48 -13.03 -9.74
N ARG A 571 -44.55 -12.72 -11.04
CA ARG A 571 -43.63 -13.28 -12.05
C ARG A 571 -42.20 -12.84 -11.71
N GLN A 572 -41.26 -13.77 -11.73
CA GLN A 572 -39.87 -13.50 -11.40
C GLN A 572 -39.01 -13.59 -12.66
N LEU A 573 -38.15 -12.60 -12.86
CA LEU A 573 -37.27 -12.48 -14.03
C LEU A 573 -35.88 -13.04 -13.73
N GLY A 574 -35.17 -13.45 -14.79
CA GLY A 574 -33.78 -13.90 -14.73
C GLY A 574 -33.55 -15.25 -14.01
N VAL A 575 -34.55 -15.79 -13.31
CA VAL A 575 -34.48 -17.09 -12.64
C VAL A 575 -34.24 -18.18 -13.69
N GLY A 576 -33.17 -18.96 -13.51
CA GLY A 576 -32.72 -19.98 -14.48
C GLY A 576 -31.97 -19.43 -15.70
N ALA A 577 -32.15 -18.16 -16.08
CA ALA A 577 -31.39 -17.52 -17.15
C ALA A 577 -29.91 -17.31 -16.77
N PHE A 578 -29.67 -16.98 -15.50
CA PHE A 578 -28.33 -16.89 -14.91
C PHE A 578 -28.28 -17.78 -13.66
N PRO A 579 -27.77 -19.02 -13.74
CA PRO A 579 -27.56 -19.86 -12.56
C PRO A 579 -26.77 -19.09 -11.50
N VAL A 580 -27.21 -19.11 -10.24
CA VAL A 580 -26.62 -18.30 -9.17
C VAL A 580 -25.15 -18.65 -8.96
N GLU A 581 -24.78 -19.89 -9.21
CA GLU A 581 -23.43 -20.42 -9.14
C GLU A 581 -22.53 -19.85 -10.24
N SER A 582 -23.09 -19.41 -11.37
CA SER A 582 -22.31 -18.81 -12.46
C SER A 582 -22.08 -17.31 -12.27
N ARG A 583 -22.84 -16.67 -11.37
CA ARG A 583 -22.72 -15.23 -11.09
C ARG A 583 -21.48 -14.98 -10.25
N TRP A 584 -20.87 -13.81 -10.47
CA TRP A 584 -19.76 -13.31 -9.64
C TRP A 584 -18.56 -14.27 -9.49
N GLN A 585 -18.34 -15.18 -10.44
CA GLN A 585 -17.16 -16.07 -10.43
C GLN A 585 -15.84 -15.30 -10.43
N GLY A 586 -15.81 -14.08 -10.99
CA GLY A 586 -14.67 -13.18 -10.89
C GLY A 586 -14.35 -12.68 -9.47
N VAL A 587 -15.29 -12.80 -8.51
CA VAL A 587 -15.11 -12.48 -7.09
C VAL A 587 -14.70 -13.73 -6.31
N TYR A 588 -15.44 -14.84 -6.48
CA TYR A 588 -15.17 -16.08 -5.73
C TYR A 588 -13.90 -16.80 -6.20
N GLY A 589 -13.64 -16.83 -7.51
CA GLY A 589 -12.52 -17.55 -8.13
C GLY A 589 -11.17 -17.16 -7.55
N PRO A 590 -10.77 -15.87 -7.60
CA PRO A 590 -9.52 -15.43 -6.99
C PRO A 590 -9.41 -15.79 -5.52
N PHE A 591 -10.50 -15.68 -4.76
CA PHE A 591 -10.52 -16.02 -3.34
C PHE A 591 -10.29 -17.51 -3.08
N ARG A 592 -10.91 -18.39 -3.88
CA ARG A 592 -10.69 -19.84 -3.83
C ARG A 592 -9.25 -20.20 -4.24
N ASP A 593 -8.73 -19.57 -5.29
CA ASP A 593 -7.35 -19.79 -5.75
C ASP A 593 -6.35 -19.43 -4.66
N PHE A 594 -6.56 -18.30 -3.97
CA PHE A 594 -5.73 -17.88 -2.83
C PHE A 594 -5.71 -18.88 -1.67
N ILE A 595 -6.88 -19.41 -1.29
CA ILE A 595 -6.97 -20.44 -0.27
C ILE A 595 -6.25 -21.71 -0.73
N SER A 596 -6.46 -22.12 -1.99
CA SER A 596 -5.85 -23.33 -2.55
C SER A 596 -4.31 -23.23 -2.61
N ALA A 597 -3.78 -22.03 -2.85
CA ALA A 597 -2.35 -21.72 -2.82
C ALA A 597 -1.76 -21.67 -1.40
N GLY A 598 -2.60 -21.86 -0.36
CA GLY A 598 -2.16 -21.88 1.03
C GLY A 598 -1.91 -20.50 1.62
N CYS A 599 -2.62 -19.46 1.14
CA CYS A 599 -2.56 -18.08 1.62
C CYS A 599 -1.12 -17.48 1.65
N PRO A 600 -0.46 -17.32 0.49
CA PRO A 600 0.86 -16.70 0.42
C PRO A 600 0.82 -15.22 0.84
N GLY A 601 1.80 -14.79 1.63
CA GLY A 601 1.85 -13.42 2.19
C GLY A 601 1.98 -12.33 1.12
N ASP A 602 2.73 -12.59 0.05
CA ASP A 602 2.97 -11.61 -1.02
C ASP A 602 1.72 -11.32 -1.87
N GLU A 603 0.80 -12.29 -1.97
CA GLU A 603 -0.45 -12.16 -2.73
C GLU A 603 -1.63 -11.78 -1.83
N GLN A 604 -1.44 -11.81 -0.50
CA GLN A 604 -2.45 -11.44 0.48
C GLN A 604 -2.94 -10.01 0.26
N GLU A 605 -2.05 -9.02 0.11
CA GLU A 605 -2.48 -7.64 -0.12
C GLU A 605 -3.14 -7.45 -1.49
N ALA A 606 -2.57 -8.08 -2.53
CA ALA A 606 -3.03 -7.98 -3.91
C ALA A 606 -4.42 -8.60 -4.14
N LEU A 607 -4.72 -9.69 -3.42
CA LEU A 607 -6.00 -10.35 -3.45
C LEU A 607 -6.99 -9.71 -2.46
N LEU A 608 -6.55 -9.44 -1.22
CA LEU A 608 -7.40 -8.83 -0.20
C LEU A 608 -7.64 -7.32 -0.43
N GLY A 609 -7.27 -6.74 -1.57
CA GLY A 609 -7.61 -5.36 -1.94
C GLY A 609 -9.12 -5.09 -2.09
N PHE A 610 -9.95 -6.13 -2.04
CA PHE A 610 -11.42 -6.21 -2.16
C PHE A 610 -12.29 -5.07 -1.60
N HIS A 611 -11.80 -4.26 -0.65
CA HIS A 611 -12.62 -3.20 -0.08
C HIS A 611 -11.81 -1.99 0.43
N VAL A 612 -11.00 -1.39 -0.42
CA VAL A 612 -10.57 -0.02 -0.16
C VAL A 612 -11.60 0.93 -0.76
N GLN A 613 -12.57 1.36 0.04
CA GLN A 613 -13.67 2.23 -0.41
C GLN A 613 -13.19 3.63 -0.78
N ASN A 614 -12.19 4.14 -0.04
CA ASN A 614 -11.75 5.52 -0.16
C ASN A 614 -10.25 5.63 -0.38
N SER A 615 -9.86 6.59 -1.21
CA SER A 615 -8.46 6.99 -1.39
C SER A 615 -7.77 7.37 -0.07
N ARG A 616 -8.53 7.80 0.95
CA ARG A 616 -8.04 8.06 2.32
C ARG A 616 -7.66 6.80 3.09
N GLU A 617 -8.40 5.71 2.94
CA GLU A 617 -8.06 4.42 3.58
C GLU A 617 -6.88 3.77 2.88
N LEU A 618 -6.83 3.90 1.55
CA LEU A 618 -5.63 3.55 0.78
C LEU A 618 -4.43 4.39 1.26
N ARG A 619 -4.62 5.70 1.51
CA ARG A 619 -3.58 6.59 2.07
C ARG A 619 -3.10 6.16 3.46
N LYS A 620 -4.00 5.68 4.33
CA LYS A 620 -3.61 5.12 5.64
C LYS A 620 -2.78 3.83 5.49
N SER A 621 -3.09 2.98 4.51
CA SER A 621 -2.21 1.86 4.12
C SER A 621 -0.97 2.28 3.31
N GLN A 622 -0.86 3.56 2.91
CA GLN A 622 0.28 4.12 2.17
C GLN A 622 1.26 4.88 3.06
N GLU A 623 0.98 5.08 4.35
CA GLU A 623 1.97 5.62 5.31
C GLU A 623 3.25 4.73 5.41
N TYR A 624 3.23 3.54 4.79
CA TYR A 624 4.37 2.66 4.56
C TYR A 624 5.32 3.12 3.43
N LEU A 625 4.95 4.08 2.58
CA LEU A 625 5.73 4.51 1.40
C LEU A 625 6.76 5.62 1.71
N CYS A 626 6.75 6.21 2.91
CA CYS A 626 7.74 7.19 3.31
C CYS A 626 8.96 6.51 3.95
N CYS A 627 10.17 6.87 3.53
CA CYS A 627 11.45 6.36 4.04
C CYS A 627 11.77 6.74 5.50
N GLU A 628 10.81 7.29 6.26
CA GLU A 628 11.02 7.76 7.63
C GLU A 628 10.02 7.13 8.61
N ARG A 629 10.27 5.89 9.04
CA ARG A 629 9.85 5.40 10.37
C ARG A 629 10.87 4.42 10.94
N THR A 630 11.42 4.78 12.10
CA THR A 630 12.41 4.04 12.90
C THR A 630 11.77 3.01 13.85
N GLN A 631 10.49 2.67 13.69
CA GLN A 631 9.86 1.59 14.46
C GLN A 631 8.88 0.81 13.58
N PRO A 632 9.03 -0.52 13.44
CA PRO A 632 7.97 -1.36 12.95
C PRO A 632 6.90 -1.43 14.03
N GLU A 633 5.87 -0.58 13.93
CA GLU A 633 4.64 -0.80 14.70
C GLU A 633 4.14 -2.21 14.37
N ALA A 634 4.07 -3.06 15.39
CA ALA A 634 3.70 -4.46 15.26
C ALA A 634 2.38 -4.56 14.47
N CYS A 635 2.46 -5.14 13.27
CA CYS A 635 1.32 -5.36 12.39
C CYS A 635 0.32 -6.30 13.08
N ALA A 636 -0.68 -5.76 13.76
CA ALA A 636 -1.86 -6.50 14.16
C ALA A 636 -2.65 -6.91 12.89
N GLY A 637 -2.62 -8.20 12.57
CA GLY A 637 -3.38 -8.78 11.44
C GLY A 637 -2.54 -9.53 10.41
N ARG A 638 -1.42 -10.16 10.78
CA ARG A 638 -0.76 -11.10 9.86
C ARG A 638 -1.69 -12.29 9.62
N MET A 639 -1.66 -12.88 8.43
CA MET A 639 -2.46 -14.09 8.13
C MET A 639 -2.21 -15.21 9.14
N GLU A 640 -1.01 -15.27 9.70
CA GLU A 640 -0.63 -16.20 10.78
C GLU A 640 -1.51 -16.02 12.02
N ASP A 641 -1.72 -14.77 12.47
CA ASP A 641 -2.59 -14.45 13.62
C ASP A 641 -4.04 -14.90 13.36
N VAL A 642 -4.53 -14.67 12.14
CA VAL A 642 -5.88 -15.07 11.71
C VAL A 642 -6.04 -16.58 11.70
N LEU A 643 -5.07 -17.31 11.13
CA LEU A 643 -5.10 -18.78 11.09
C LEU A 643 -4.98 -19.39 12.49
N ASP A 644 -4.23 -18.77 13.40
CA ASP A 644 -4.14 -19.20 14.79
C ASP A 644 -5.43 -18.96 15.58
N GLU A 645 -6.11 -17.83 15.37
CA GLU A 645 -7.41 -17.53 15.99
C GLU A 645 -8.49 -18.54 15.57
N LEU A 646 -8.52 -18.92 14.29
CA LEU A 646 -9.47 -19.92 13.75
C LEU A 646 -9.29 -21.31 14.38
N LEU A 647 -8.08 -21.67 14.78
CA LEU A 647 -7.80 -22.96 15.40
C LEU A 647 -8.22 -23.03 16.87
N LEU A 648 -8.31 -21.88 17.54
CA LEU A 648 -8.62 -21.79 18.98
C LEU A 648 -10.12 -21.97 19.25
N HIS A 649 -10.97 -21.57 18.30
CA HIS A 649 -12.43 -21.47 18.48
C HIS A 649 -13.18 -22.52 17.64
N ARG A 650 -13.20 -23.78 18.11
CA ARG A 650 -13.91 -24.90 17.45
C ARG A 650 -15.32 -25.17 17.98
N GLU A 651 -15.69 -24.62 19.13
CA GLU A 651 -17.05 -24.79 19.69
C GLU A 651 -18.07 -23.88 18.98
N PRO A 652 -19.34 -24.30 18.78
CA PRO A 652 -20.32 -23.55 17.97
C PRO A 652 -20.57 -22.10 18.43
N ARG A 653 -20.55 -21.86 19.75
CA ARG A 653 -20.76 -20.50 20.31
C ARG A 653 -19.54 -19.60 20.10
N ALA A 654 -18.35 -20.13 20.37
CA ALA A 654 -17.09 -19.41 20.16
C ALA A 654 -16.82 -19.18 18.66
N LEU A 655 -17.22 -20.13 17.81
CA LEU A 655 -17.15 -20.02 16.36
C LEU A 655 -18.01 -18.87 15.85
N ARG A 656 -19.25 -18.73 16.36
CA ARG A 656 -20.14 -17.62 15.99
C ARG A 656 -19.52 -16.26 16.31
N GLU A 657 -18.98 -16.08 17.51
CA GLU A 657 -18.32 -14.83 17.91
C GLU A 657 -17.07 -14.53 17.07
N CYS A 658 -16.30 -15.57 16.73
CA CYS A 658 -15.13 -15.45 15.86
C CYS A 658 -15.54 -15.02 14.45
N LEU A 659 -16.55 -15.67 13.87
CA LEU A 659 -17.09 -15.32 12.54
C LEU A 659 -17.67 -13.90 12.53
N GLU A 660 -18.38 -13.48 13.58
CA GLU A 660 -18.91 -12.12 13.70
C GLU A 660 -17.79 -11.06 13.71
N LYS A 661 -16.72 -11.30 14.48
CA LYS A 661 -15.51 -10.44 14.47
C LYS A 661 -14.81 -10.46 13.11
N ALA A 662 -14.71 -11.63 12.47
CA ALA A 662 -14.08 -11.80 11.17
C ALA A 662 -14.84 -11.10 10.04
N LEU A 663 -16.17 -11.17 10.05
CA LEU A 663 -17.03 -10.54 9.04
C LEU A 663 -17.13 -9.02 9.24
N SER A 664 -17.13 -8.54 10.49
CA SER A 664 -17.13 -7.10 10.80
C SER A 664 -15.77 -6.43 10.55
N SER A 665 -14.66 -7.16 10.63
CA SER A 665 -13.31 -6.63 10.39
C SER A 665 -13.06 -6.27 8.92
N SER A 666 -12.51 -5.09 8.67
CA SER A 666 -12.08 -4.66 7.32
C SER A 666 -10.73 -5.24 6.91
N ARG A 667 -9.98 -5.84 7.84
CA ARG A 667 -8.66 -6.44 7.58
C ARG A 667 -8.75 -7.94 7.27
N HIS A 668 -9.78 -8.60 7.80
CA HIS A 668 -9.97 -10.03 7.66
C HIS A 668 -10.42 -10.42 6.23
N PRO A 669 -9.92 -11.53 5.66
CA PRO A 669 -10.32 -12.02 4.33
C PRO A 669 -11.84 -12.16 4.14
N LEU A 670 -12.53 -12.80 5.09
CA LEU A 670 -13.98 -13.01 5.04
C LEU A 670 -14.78 -11.70 5.08
N GLY A 671 -14.41 -10.76 5.95
CA GLY A 671 -15.08 -9.45 6.02
C GLY A 671 -14.86 -8.62 4.76
N LYS A 672 -13.69 -8.74 4.11
CA LYS A 672 -13.44 -8.11 2.81
C LYS A 672 -14.28 -8.72 1.69
N LEU A 673 -14.37 -10.05 1.65
CA LEU A 673 -15.23 -10.78 0.71
C LEU A 673 -16.69 -10.34 0.89
N LEU A 674 -17.23 -10.36 2.13
CA LEU A 674 -18.61 -9.94 2.42
C LEU A 674 -18.91 -8.54 1.87
N ARG A 675 -17.99 -7.58 2.03
CA ARG A 675 -18.19 -6.23 1.52
C ARG A 675 -18.16 -6.12 0.00
N THR A 676 -17.35 -6.93 -0.68
CA THR A 676 -17.42 -7.03 -2.14
C THR A 676 -18.76 -7.61 -2.58
N LEU A 677 -19.27 -8.62 -1.88
CA LEU A 677 -20.60 -9.20 -2.16
C LEU A 677 -21.72 -8.19 -1.90
N MET A 678 -21.61 -7.36 -0.86
CA MET A 678 -22.54 -6.23 -0.64
C MET A 678 -22.53 -5.26 -1.82
N LEU A 679 -21.36 -4.89 -2.34
CA LEU A 679 -21.24 -3.99 -3.49
C LEU A 679 -21.89 -4.57 -4.75
N THR A 680 -21.68 -5.85 -5.03
CA THR A 680 -22.30 -6.53 -6.18
C THR A 680 -23.81 -6.67 -6.03
N PHE A 681 -24.28 -6.94 -4.80
CA PHE A 681 -25.70 -7.01 -4.49
C PHE A 681 -26.39 -5.65 -4.66
N GLN A 682 -25.78 -4.59 -4.13
CA GLN A 682 -26.27 -3.22 -4.29
C GLN A 682 -26.32 -2.78 -5.75
N ALA A 683 -25.28 -3.08 -6.54
CA ALA A 683 -25.27 -2.77 -7.96
C ALA A 683 -26.43 -3.45 -8.72
N THR A 684 -26.89 -4.62 -8.26
CA THR A 684 -27.95 -5.39 -8.91
C THR A 684 -29.35 -4.95 -8.45
N TYR A 685 -29.55 -4.77 -7.14
CA TYR A 685 -30.88 -4.69 -6.52
C TYR A 685 -31.21 -3.35 -5.84
N ALA A 686 -30.26 -2.43 -5.63
CA ALA A 686 -30.53 -1.13 -5.01
C ALA A 686 -30.91 -0.07 -6.05
N GLY A 687 -31.32 1.14 -5.68
CA GLY A 687 -31.36 2.32 -6.58
C GLY A 687 -32.27 2.21 -7.82
N ILE A 688 -31.82 2.79 -8.94
CA ILE A 688 -32.53 2.85 -10.23
C ILE A 688 -32.56 1.44 -10.85
N GLY A 689 -33.59 0.67 -10.51
CA GLY A 689 -33.73 -0.73 -10.94
C GLY A 689 -34.13 -1.70 -9.82
N ALA A 690 -34.33 -1.22 -8.58
CA ALA A 690 -35.02 -1.99 -7.55
C ALA A 690 -36.44 -2.33 -8.04
N ASN A 691 -36.71 -3.61 -8.30
CA ASN A 691 -37.96 -4.06 -8.89
C ASN A 691 -38.39 -5.40 -8.28
N LYS A 692 -39.69 -5.52 -7.93
CA LYS A 692 -40.29 -6.71 -7.32
C LYS A 692 -40.06 -8.02 -8.09
N HIS A 693 -39.89 -7.94 -9.42
CA HIS A 693 -39.64 -9.08 -10.28
C HIS A 693 -38.20 -9.65 -10.18
N LEU A 694 -37.33 -9.03 -9.37
CA LEU A 694 -35.98 -9.50 -9.07
C LEU A 694 -35.85 -10.13 -7.68
N GLN A 695 -36.94 -10.23 -6.90
CA GLN A 695 -36.90 -10.71 -5.51
C GLN A 695 -36.31 -12.13 -5.40
N MET A 696 -36.71 -13.07 -6.26
CA MET A 696 -36.17 -14.45 -6.23
C MET A 696 -34.69 -14.49 -6.60
N LEU A 697 -34.25 -13.62 -7.52
CA LEU A 697 -32.84 -13.52 -7.87
C LEU A 697 -32.00 -13.09 -6.66
N ALA A 698 -32.49 -12.09 -5.93
CA ALA A 698 -31.85 -11.57 -4.73
C ALA A 698 -31.81 -12.61 -3.61
N GLN A 699 -32.92 -13.32 -3.38
CA GLN A 699 -33.01 -14.39 -2.38
C GLN A 699 -31.99 -15.51 -2.64
N GLU A 700 -31.96 -16.05 -3.87
CA GLU A 700 -31.02 -17.13 -4.23
C GLU A 700 -29.57 -16.66 -4.14
N GLU A 701 -29.32 -15.40 -4.50
CA GLU A 701 -27.98 -14.79 -4.43
C GLU A 701 -27.49 -14.64 -2.99
N VAL A 702 -28.33 -14.21 -2.04
CA VAL A 702 -27.98 -14.16 -0.61
C VAL A 702 -27.68 -15.56 -0.06
N LYS A 703 -28.50 -16.55 -0.41
CA LYS A 703 -28.26 -17.95 -0.02
C LYS A 703 -26.93 -18.47 -0.58
N GLN A 704 -26.61 -18.17 -1.84
CA GLN A 704 -25.34 -18.55 -2.45
C GLN A 704 -24.16 -17.84 -1.78
N HIS A 705 -24.25 -16.55 -1.49
CA HIS A 705 -23.21 -15.81 -0.76
C HIS A 705 -22.89 -16.47 0.59
N ALA A 706 -23.92 -16.94 1.31
CA ALA A 706 -23.73 -17.66 2.57
C ALA A 706 -23.00 -19.00 2.40
N ARG A 707 -23.33 -19.78 1.35
CA ARG A 707 -22.61 -21.03 1.01
C ARG A 707 -21.14 -20.75 0.67
N GLU A 708 -20.88 -19.70 -0.10
CA GLU A 708 -19.52 -19.32 -0.51
C GLU A 708 -18.68 -18.83 0.67
N LEU A 709 -19.26 -18.06 1.59
CA LEU A 709 -18.58 -17.61 2.79
C LEU A 709 -18.29 -18.76 3.77
N TRP A 710 -19.18 -19.76 3.85
CA TRP A 710 -18.90 -20.99 4.60
C TRP A 710 -17.77 -21.81 3.98
N ALA A 711 -17.79 -21.98 2.65
CA ALA A 711 -16.72 -22.68 1.92
C ALA A 711 -15.36 -21.96 2.08
N ALA A 712 -15.37 -20.63 2.05
CA ALA A 712 -14.22 -19.78 2.33
C ALA A 712 -13.65 -19.99 3.74
N TYR A 713 -14.51 -20.02 4.75
CA TYR A 713 -14.12 -20.30 6.13
C TYR A 713 -13.50 -21.71 6.28
N ARG A 714 -14.17 -22.75 5.75
CA ARG A 714 -13.66 -24.13 5.76
C ARG A 714 -12.31 -24.24 5.06
N GLY A 715 -12.15 -23.54 3.93
CA GLY A 715 -10.89 -23.47 3.21
C GLY A 715 -9.75 -22.86 4.05
N LEU A 716 -9.99 -21.74 4.73
CA LEU A 716 -9.01 -21.12 5.65
C LEU A 716 -8.67 -22.06 6.82
N LEU A 717 -9.67 -22.74 7.39
CA LEU A 717 -9.47 -23.71 8.45
C LEU A 717 -8.59 -24.89 7.98
N GLN A 718 -8.82 -25.42 6.78
CA GLN A 718 -7.98 -26.47 6.21
C GLN A 718 -6.53 -26.02 6.02
N VAL A 719 -6.31 -24.77 5.55
CA VAL A 719 -4.96 -24.20 5.44
C VAL A 719 -4.30 -24.10 6.82
N ALA A 720 -5.04 -23.67 7.85
CA ALA A 720 -4.54 -23.59 9.22
C ALA A 720 -4.14 -24.98 9.77
N LEU A 721 -4.98 -26.00 9.55
CA LEU A 721 -4.72 -27.39 9.95
C LEU A 721 -3.49 -27.97 9.26
N ARG A 722 -3.36 -27.78 7.93
CA ARG A 722 -2.19 -28.23 7.15
C ARG A 722 -0.90 -27.60 7.64
N ARG A 723 -0.90 -26.30 7.97
CA ARG A 723 0.30 -25.60 8.50
C ARG A 723 0.73 -26.13 9.88
N LYS A 724 -0.19 -26.65 10.70
CA LYS A 724 0.12 -27.31 11.99
C LYS A 724 0.37 -28.83 11.87
N GLY A 725 0.40 -29.38 10.65
CA GLY A 725 0.62 -30.81 10.42
C GLY A 725 -0.53 -31.71 10.91
N GLN A 726 -1.72 -31.17 11.11
CA GLN A 726 -2.93 -31.93 11.45
C GLN A 726 -3.62 -32.45 10.18
N ALA A 727 -4.25 -33.62 10.27
CA ALA A 727 -5.02 -34.17 9.15
C ALA A 727 -6.17 -33.21 8.78
N PRO A 728 -6.46 -33.00 7.49
CA PRO A 728 -7.64 -32.25 7.07
C PRO A 728 -8.90 -32.98 7.60
N GLU A 729 -9.89 -32.21 8.07
CA GLU A 729 -11.20 -32.78 8.40
C GLU A 729 -11.84 -33.39 7.15
N GLU A 730 -12.56 -34.49 7.32
CA GLU A 730 -13.35 -35.11 6.25
C GLU A 730 -14.37 -34.10 5.69
N ASP A 731 -14.69 -34.22 4.40
CA ASP A 731 -15.74 -33.41 3.78
C ASP A 731 -17.07 -33.74 4.46
N GLU A 732 -17.73 -32.70 4.99
CA GLU A 732 -19.04 -32.85 5.64
C GLU A 732 -20.09 -33.31 4.61
N ASP A 733 -21.03 -34.12 5.08
CA ASP A 733 -22.23 -34.50 4.34
C ASP A 733 -22.95 -33.22 3.84
N PRO A 734 -23.36 -33.11 2.56
CA PRO A 734 -23.99 -31.89 2.03
C PRO A 734 -25.19 -31.40 2.84
N GLU A 735 -25.95 -32.30 3.48
CA GLU A 735 -27.07 -31.92 4.36
C GLU A 735 -26.58 -31.23 5.64
N ALA A 736 -25.50 -31.70 6.25
CA ALA A 736 -24.89 -31.08 7.43
C ALA A 736 -24.24 -29.72 7.09
N ARG A 737 -23.71 -29.59 5.87
CA ARG A 737 -23.16 -28.33 5.35
C ARG A 737 -24.23 -27.27 5.19
N ASP A 738 -25.36 -27.63 4.56
CA ASP A 738 -26.46 -26.69 4.34
C ASP A 738 -27.08 -26.25 5.69
N LEU A 739 -27.13 -27.15 6.68
CA LEU A 739 -27.54 -26.85 8.05
C LEU A 739 -26.70 -25.74 8.70
N GLN A 740 -25.37 -25.83 8.59
CA GLN A 740 -24.45 -24.88 9.20
C GLN A 740 -24.48 -23.52 8.48
N VAL A 741 -24.67 -23.53 7.16
CA VAL A 741 -24.86 -22.30 6.37
C VAL A 741 -26.11 -21.54 6.85
N HIS A 742 -27.24 -22.23 6.99
CA HIS A 742 -28.50 -21.61 7.43
C HIS A 742 -28.50 -21.20 8.90
N SER A 743 -27.89 -21.99 9.79
CA SER A 743 -27.93 -21.74 11.24
C SER A 743 -26.86 -20.78 11.76
N LEU A 744 -25.67 -20.72 11.14
CA LEU A 744 -24.52 -19.92 11.62
C LEU A 744 -24.19 -18.73 10.71
N VAL A 745 -24.07 -18.95 9.40
CA VAL A 745 -23.51 -17.93 8.48
C VAL A 745 -24.59 -16.96 7.99
N LEU A 746 -25.74 -17.49 7.57
CA LEU A 746 -26.83 -16.68 7.02
C LEU A 746 -27.31 -15.59 8.01
N PRO A 747 -27.51 -15.86 9.31
CA PRO A 747 -27.93 -14.83 10.27
C PRO A 747 -26.89 -13.72 10.47
N LEU A 748 -25.60 -14.05 10.41
CA LEU A 748 -24.51 -13.08 10.56
C LEU A 748 -24.37 -12.18 9.32
N MET A 749 -24.70 -12.71 8.14
CA MET A 749 -24.59 -11.99 6.88
C MET A 749 -25.82 -11.15 6.53
N LEU A 750 -27.02 -11.65 6.85
CA LEU A 750 -28.28 -11.05 6.41
C LEU A 750 -28.41 -9.56 6.75
N PRO A 751 -27.96 -9.05 7.92
CA PRO A 751 -28.01 -7.62 8.20
C PRO A 751 -27.29 -6.75 7.16
N SER A 752 -26.31 -7.30 6.46
CA SER A 752 -25.56 -6.60 5.41
C SER A 752 -26.32 -6.46 4.08
N PHE A 753 -27.37 -7.26 3.87
CA PHE A 753 -28.18 -7.27 2.64
C PHE A 753 -29.66 -6.93 2.91
N TYR A 754 -30.04 -6.80 4.17
CA TYR A 754 -31.43 -6.72 4.60
C TYR A 754 -32.16 -5.52 4.00
N SER A 755 -31.53 -4.35 3.95
CA SER A 755 -32.19 -3.13 3.45
C SER A 755 -32.64 -3.30 2.00
N GLU A 756 -31.74 -3.74 1.13
CA GLU A 756 -31.99 -3.94 -0.29
C GLU A 756 -32.93 -5.13 -0.52
N LEU A 757 -32.73 -6.24 0.19
CA LEU A 757 -33.58 -7.42 0.08
C LEU A 757 -35.03 -7.13 0.53
N PHE A 758 -35.19 -6.53 1.70
CA PHE A 758 -36.51 -6.20 2.26
C PHE A 758 -37.25 -5.17 1.40
N THR A 759 -36.54 -4.24 0.76
CA THR A 759 -37.15 -3.33 -0.23
C THR A 759 -37.85 -4.09 -1.36
N LEU A 760 -37.27 -5.21 -1.83
CA LEU A 760 -37.92 -6.03 -2.86
C LEU A 760 -39.17 -6.76 -2.35
N TYR A 761 -39.16 -7.24 -1.10
CA TYR A 761 -40.36 -7.83 -0.48
C TYR A 761 -41.46 -6.79 -0.27
N LEU A 762 -41.10 -5.58 0.18
CA LEU A 762 -42.05 -4.47 0.30
C LEU A 762 -42.73 -4.16 -1.04
N LEU A 763 -41.95 -4.09 -2.13
CA LEU A 763 -42.49 -3.83 -3.47
C LEU A 763 -43.35 -4.99 -4.00
N LEU A 764 -43.01 -6.24 -3.66
CA LEU A 764 -43.76 -7.42 -4.12
C LEU A 764 -45.11 -7.56 -3.42
N HIS A 765 -45.17 -7.23 -2.13
CA HIS A 765 -46.35 -7.43 -1.27
C HIS A 765 -47.12 -6.13 -0.96
N GLU A 766 -46.75 -4.99 -1.57
CA GLU A 766 -47.38 -3.68 -1.34
C GLU A 766 -48.91 -3.73 -1.40
N SER A 767 -49.48 -4.41 -2.40
CA SER A 767 -50.93 -4.51 -2.54
C SER A 767 -51.59 -5.33 -1.43
N GLU A 768 -50.97 -6.44 -1.04
CA GLU A 768 -51.47 -7.34 -0.01
C GLU A 768 -51.41 -6.64 1.37
N ASP A 769 -50.31 -5.93 1.64
CA ASP A 769 -50.12 -5.14 2.85
C ASP A 769 -51.03 -3.90 2.90
N SER A 770 -51.40 -3.33 1.74
CA SER A 770 -52.38 -2.24 1.68
C SER A 770 -53.78 -2.71 2.10
N LEU A 771 -54.21 -3.90 1.67
CA LEU A 771 -55.48 -4.51 2.06
C LEU A 771 -55.48 -4.87 3.55
N TYR A 772 -54.38 -5.45 4.03
CA TYR A 772 -54.19 -5.73 5.45
C TYR A 772 -54.27 -4.46 6.31
N SER A 773 -53.61 -3.38 5.89
CA SER A 773 -53.65 -2.09 6.58
C SER A 773 -55.05 -1.48 6.59
N GLN A 774 -55.82 -1.63 5.51
CA GLN A 774 -57.24 -1.26 5.46
C GLN A 774 -58.07 -2.12 6.42
N GLY A 775 -57.83 -3.43 6.47
CA GLY A 775 -58.47 -4.35 7.41
C GLY A 775 -58.25 -3.95 8.86
N ILE A 776 -57.02 -3.57 9.25
CA ILE A 776 -56.73 -3.03 10.59
C ILE A 776 -57.55 -1.77 10.88
N ALA A 777 -57.65 -0.83 9.92
CA ALA A 777 -58.40 0.40 10.10
C ALA A 777 -59.90 0.13 10.29
N ASN A 778 -60.45 -0.85 9.56
CA ASN A 778 -61.85 -1.25 9.65
C ASN A 778 -62.16 -2.02 10.95
N LEU A 779 -61.18 -2.72 11.52
CA LEU A 779 -61.28 -3.40 12.82
C LEU A 779 -61.28 -2.46 14.04
N THR A 780 -61.34 -1.15 13.86
CA THR A 780 -61.41 -0.18 14.97
C THR A 780 -62.71 -0.39 15.76
N PHE A 781 -62.63 -1.20 16.83
CA PHE A 781 -63.74 -1.48 17.74
C PHE A 781 -64.36 -0.17 18.28
N PRO A 782 -65.67 0.07 18.17
CA PRO A 782 -66.30 1.25 18.75
C PRO A 782 -66.14 1.25 20.28
N PRO A 783 -66.04 2.43 20.93
CA PRO A 783 -65.73 2.54 22.35
C PRO A 783 -66.94 2.13 23.21
N CYS A 784 -67.08 0.83 23.49
CA CYS A 784 -67.99 0.34 24.52
C CYS A 784 -67.25 0.23 25.86
N HIS A 785 -67.36 1.31 26.65
CA HIS A 785 -66.59 1.72 27.83
C HIS A 785 -66.39 0.75 29.02
N ARG A 786 -66.73 -0.55 28.94
CA ARG A 786 -66.46 -1.52 30.03
C ARG A 786 -65.83 -2.85 29.62
N LEU A 787 -65.97 -3.26 28.35
CA LEU A 787 -65.35 -4.48 27.81
C LEU A 787 -63.95 -4.23 27.22
N SER A 788 -63.64 -3.00 26.80
CA SER A 788 -62.34 -2.65 26.19
C SER A 788 -61.19 -2.55 27.20
N LEU A 789 -61.47 -2.06 28.41
CA LEU A 789 -60.45 -1.79 29.43
C LEU A 789 -59.76 -3.04 30.00
N VAL A 790 -60.45 -4.19 30.02
CA VAL A 790 -59.89 -5.47 30.48
C VAL A 790 -59.08 -6.12 29.37
N ARG A 791 -59.60 -6.18 28.13
CA ARG A 791 -58.87 -6.71 26.96
C ARG A 791 -57.61 -5.90 26.61
N ASP A 792 -57.67 -4.57 26.70
CA ASP A 792 -56.54 -3.69 26.33
C ASP A 792 -55.37 -3.73 27.32
N LYS A 793 -55.60 -4.10 28.59
CA LYS A 793 -54.53 -4.26 29.60
C LYS A 793 -53.97 -5.68 29.65
N CYS A 794 -54.79 -6.70 29.34
CA CYS A 794 -54.38 -8.09 29.46
C CYS A 794 -53.27 -8.47 28.47
N PHE A 795 -53.39 -8.08 27.20
CA PHE A 795 -52.47 -8.51 26.14
C PHE A 795 -51.43 -7.47 25.74
N LEU A 796 -51.26 -6.39 26.52
CA LEU A 796 -50.31 -5.32 26.20
C LEU A 796 -48.87 -5.88 26.05
N SER A 797 -48.48 -6.78 26.97
CA SER A 797 -47.17 -7.46 26.93
C SER A 797 -46.96 -8.21 25.60
N ALA A 798 -47.96 -8.98 25.17
CA ALA A 798 -47.92 -9.71 23.91
C ALA A 798 -47.88 -8.75 22.69
N THR A 799 -48.65 -7.66 22.71
CA THR A 799 -48.63 -6.67 21.61
C THR A 799 -47.30 -5.94 21.48
N GLU A 800 -46.70 -5.54 22.62
CA GLU A 800 -45.37 -4.90 22.64
C GLU A 800 -44.28 -5.88 22.24
N CYS A 801 -44.44 -7.17 22.57
CA CYS A 801 -43.53 -8.22 22.12
C CYS A 801 -43.60 -8.37 20.59
N LEU A 802 -44.79 -8.49 20.01
CA LEU A 802 -44.96 -8.65 18.57
C LEU A 802 -44.43 -7.46 17.77
N GLN A 803 -44.57 -6.24 18.29
CA GLN A 803 -44.02 -5.02 17.66
C GLN A 803 -42.50 -5.07 17.49
N LYS A 804 -41.78 -5.89 18.27
CA LYS A 804 -40.32 -6.03 18.13
C LYS A 804 -39.90 -6.67 16.81
N ILE A 805 -40.80 -7.34 16.08
CA ILE A 805 -40.52 -7.90 14.74
C ILE A 805 -40.02 -6.81 13.77
N ILE A 806 -40.54 -5.59 13.90
CA ILE A 806 -40.14 -4.47 13.03
C ILE A 806 -38.69 -4.01 13.32
N THR A 807 -38.24 -4.19 14.57
CA THR A 807 -36.92 -3.74 15.02
C THR A 807 -35.83 -4.79 14.85
N THR A 808 -36.20 -6.05 14.71
CA THR A 808 -35.26 -7.14 14.49
C THR A 808 -34.97 -7.31 13.01
N VAL A 809 -33.72 -7.65 12.69
CA VAL A 809 -33.27 -7.82 11.30
C VAL A 809 -33.16 -9.30 10.95
N ASP A 810 -32.77 -10.13 11.93
CA ASP A 810 -32.59 -11.57 11.77
C ASP A 810 -33.94 -12.34 11.82
N PRO A 811 -34.30 -13.12 10.78
CA PRO A 811 -35.45 -14.01 10.76
C PRO A 811 -35.54 -14.93 11.97
N ARG A 812 -34.40 -15.39 12.50
CA ARG A 812 -34.40 -16.24 13.69
C ARG A 812 -34.85 -15.47 14.92
N GLU A 813 -34.31 -14.27 15.15
CA GLU A 813 -34.77 -13.41 16.23
C GLU A 813 -36.25 -13.05 16.07
N LYS A 814 -36.74 -12.88 14.82
CA LYS A 814 -38.17 -12.70 14.54
C LYS A 814 -39.00 -13.92 14.96
N LEU A 815 -38.53 -15.13 14.69
CA LEU A 815 -39.17 -16.37 15.12
C LEU A 815 -39.17 -16.52 16.65
N GLU A 816 -38.10 -16.15 17.34
CA GLU A 816 -38.02 -16.13 18.82
C GLU A 816 -38.98 -15.07 19.41
N VAL A 817 -39.11 -13.91 18.77
CA VAL A 817 -40.11 -12.89 19.13
C VAL A 817 -41.52 -13.44 18.96
N LEU A 818 -41.78 -14.20 17.90
CA LEU A 818 -43.07 -14.87 17.71
C LEU A 818 -43.34 -15.86 18.83
N GLU A 819 -42.46 -16.83 19.07
CA GLU A 819 -42.59 -17.82 20.15
C GLU A 819 -42.82 -17.15 21.52
N LYS A 820 -42.07 -16.10 21.83
CA LYS A 820 -42.27 -15.32 23.04
C LYS A 820 -43.63 -14.64 23.09
N THR A 821 -44.12 -14.10 21.97
CA THR A 821 -45.45 -13.50 21.87
C THR A 821 -46.54 -14.53 22.18
N TYR A 822 -46.41 -15.75 21.66
CA TYR A 822 -47.34 -16.85 21.97
C TYR A 822 -47.28 -17.24 23.46
N GLY A 823 -46.08 -17.35 24.03
CA GLY A 823 -45.91 -17.60 25.46
C GLY A 823 -46.55 -16.52 26.34
N GLU A 824 -46.46 -15.25 25.94
CA GLU A 824 -47.11 -14.13 26.65
C GLU A 824 -48.65 -14.19 26.54
N ILE A 825 -49.20 -14.67 25.42
CA ILE A 825 -50.64 -14.91 25.26
C ILE A 825 -51.10 -16.02 26.20
N GLU A 826 -50.40 -17.16 26.21
CA GLU A 826 -50.70 -18.29 27.11
C GLU A 826 -50.57 -17.91 28.59
N ALA A 827 -49.52 -17.16 28.94
CA ALA A 827 -49.30 -16.68 30.30
C ALA A 827 -50.39 -15.71 30.75
N THR A 828 -50.86 -14.84 29.84
CA THR A 828 -51.97 -13.92 30.12
C THR A 828 -53.28 -14.68 30.34
N VAL A 829 -53.57 -15.67 29.50
CA VAL A 829 -54.78 -16.49 29.60
C VAL A 829 -54.77 -17.33 30.88
N SER A 830 -53.63 -17.94 31.21
CA SER A 830 -53.46 -18.70 32.46
C SER A 830 -53.62 -17.81 33.70
N ARG A 831 -53.18 -16.54 33.63
CA ARG A 831 -53.36 -15.56 34.71
C ARG A 831 -54.83 -15.16 34.89
N VAL A 832 -55.57 -15.03 33.80
CA VAL A 832 -57.00 -14.67 33.82
C VAL A 832 -57.86 -15.85 34.30
N LEU A 833 -57.52 -17.07 33.90
CA LEU A 833 -58.25 -18.30 34.27
C LEU A 833 -57.83 -18.89 35.62
N GLY A 834 -56.70 -18.44 36.20
CA GLY A 834 -56.18 -18.91 37.48
C GLY A 834 -55.66 -20.36 37.46
N GLN A 835 -55.43 -20.95 36.28
CA GLN A 835 -54.94 -22.32 36.06
C GLN A 835 -54.03 -22.35 34.83
N GLU A 836 -53.04 -23.25 34.81
CA GLU A 836 -52.21 -23.47 33.61
C GLU A 836 -53.08 -24.05 32.48
N HIS A 837 -53.22 -23.29 31.39
CA HIS A 837 -54.04 -23.68 30.25
C HIS A 837 -53.20 -23.60 28.97
N LYS A 838 -53.03 -24.74 28.29
CA LYS A 838 -52.44 -24.79 26.93
C LYS A 838 -53.55 -24.56 25.92
N LEU A 839 -53.43 -23.50 25.12
CA LEU A 839 -54.46 -23.11 24.18
C LEU A 839 -54.47 -24.06 22.96
N PRO A 840 -55.59 -24.74 22.65
CA PRO A 840 -55.76 -25.39 21.36
C PRO A 840 -55.85 -24.34 20.25
N MET A 841 -55.52 -24.72 19.01
CA MET A 841 -55.43 -23.77 17.89
C MET A 841 -56.70 -22.96 17.62
N ASP A 842 -57.86 -23.60 17.78
CA ASP A 842 -59.16 -22.97 17.56
C ASP A 842 -59.40 -21.80 18.53
N ASP A 843 -58.81 -21.87 19.74
CA ASP A 843 -58.90 -20.81 20.75
C ASP A 843 -57.73 -19.81 20.67
N LEU A 844 -56.59 -20.19 20.08
CA LEU A 844 -55.42 -19.33 19.91
C LEU A 844 -55.60 -18.32 18.77
N LEU A 845 -56.14 -18.73 17.63
CA LEU A 845 -56.26 -17.89 16.43
C LEU A 845 -57.05 -16.59 16.69
N PRO A 846 -58.21 -16.58 17.38
CA PRO A 846 -58.94 -15.35 17.68
C PRO A 846 -58.17 -14.38 18.60
N LEU A 847 -57.39 -14.91 19.54
CA LEU A 847 -56.54 -14.12 20.43
C LEU A 847 -55.35 -13.53 19.68
N LEU A 848 -54.77 -14.31 18.77
CA LEU A 848 -53.67 -13.86 17.92
C LEU A 848 -54.12 -12.76 16.95
N ILE A 849 -55.30 -12.91 16.30
CA ILE A 849 -55.89 -11.84 15.47
C ILE A 849 -56.04 -10.55 16.28
N TYR A 850 -56.51 -10.65 17.53
CA TYR A 850 -56.62 -9.49 18.42
C TYR A 850 -55.25 -8.84 18.68
N VAL A 851 -54.23 -9.63 19.05
CA VAL A 851 -52.87 -9.11 19.29
C VAL A 851 -52.27 -8.48 18.03
N VAL A 852 -52.37 -9.15 16.88
CA VAL A 852 -51.86 -8.67 15.57
C VAL A 852 -52.54 -7.35 15.18
N SER A 853 -53.87 -7.26 15.29
CA SER A 853 -54.62 -6.04 14.97
C SER A 853 -54.23 -4.84 15.86
N ARG A 854 -53.84 -5.09 17.12
CA ARG A 854 -53.39 -4.06 18.07
C ARG A 854 -51.92 -3.70 17.91
N ALA A 855 -51.09 -4.65 17.46
CA ALA A 855 -49.67 -4.40 17.17
C ALA A 855 -49.49 -3.41 16.00
N ARG A 856 -50.43 -3.37 15.03
CA ARG A 856 -50.49 -2.41 13.91
C ARG A 856 -49.22 -2.38 13.05
N ILE A 857 -48.70 -3.56 12.72
CA ILE A 857 -47.50 -3.72 11.90
C ILE A 857 -47.87 -3.47 10.43
N GLN A 858 -47.46 -2.36 9.81
CA GLN A 858 -47.94 -1.97 8.47
C GLN A 858 -47.58 -2.96 7.36
N HIS A 859 -46.37 -3.53 7.38
CA HIS A 859 -45.82 -4.39 6.32
C HIS A 859 -45.66 -5.85 6.77
N LEU A 860 -46.69 -6.38 7.44
CA LEU A 860 -46.62 -7.72 8.04
C LEU A 860 -46.45 -8.82 6.99
N GLY A 861 -47.02 -8.67 5.79
CA GLY A 861 -46.89 -9.65 4.71
C GLY A 861 -45.45 -9.75 4.20
N ALA A 862 -44.80 -8.61 3.93
CA ALA A 862 -43.39 -8.59 3.55
C ALA A 862 -42.49 -9.25 4.61
N GLU A 863 -42.78 -9.03 5.90
CA GLU A 863 -42.06 -9.65 7.02
C GLU A 863 -42.24 -11.17 7.08
N ILE A 864 -43.49 -11.64 6.97
CA ILE A 864 -43.83 -13.06 6.95
C ILE A 864 -43.11 -13.77 5.81
N HIS A 865 -43.20 -13.24 4.59
CA HIS A 865 -42.60 -13.85 3.42
C HIS A 865 -41.07 -13.89 3.51
N LEU A 866 -40.44 -12.81 3.97
CA LEU A 866 -38.99 -12.79 4.22
C LEU A 866 -38.58 -13.86 5.25
N ILE A 867 -39.31 -13.97 6.37
CA ILE A 867 -39.02 -14.99 7.38
C ILE A 867 -39.12 -16.38 6.75
N ARG A 868 -40.20 -16.66 6.01
CA ARG A 868 -40.43 -17.96 5.39
C ARG A 868 -39.33 -18.35 4.41
N ASP A 869 -38.93 -17.39 3.57
CA ASP A 869 -37.96 -17.58 2.50
C ASP A 869 -36.50 -17.70 2.97
N MET A 870 -36.21 -17.21 4.18
CA MET A 870 -34.89 -17.21 4.80
C MET A 870 -34.79 -18.14 6.03
N MET A 871 -35.88 -18.79 6.43
CA MET A 871 -35.93 -19.75 7.55
C MET A 871 -35.12 -21.01 7.24
N ASP A 872 -34.48 -21.56 8.27
CA ASP A 872 -33.73 -22.82 8.18
C ASP A 872 -34.67 -24.02 7.92
N PRO A 873 -34.33 -24.93 6.97
CA PRO A 873 -35.08 -26.15 6.70
C PRO A 873 -35.34 -27.07 7.92
N ILE A 874 -34.58 -26.96 9.02
CA ILE A 874 -34.89 -27.72 10.25
C ILE A 874 -36.22 -27.31 10.87
N HIS A 875 -36.57 -26.02 10.73
CA HIS A 875 -37.75 -25.47 11.39
C HIS A 875 -39.03 -25.71 10.58
N THR A 876 -38.93 -26.11 9.31
CA THR A 876 -40.11 -26.56 8.52
C THR A 876 -40.75 -27.80 9.14
N GLY A 877 -42.05 -27.72 9.43
CA GLY A 877 -42.80 -28.73 10.17
C GLY A 877 -42.62 -28.72 11.70
N GLY A 878 -41.83 -27.79 12.24
CA GLY A 878 -41.62 -27.60 13.69
C GLY A 878 -42.55 -26.56 14.33
N LEU A 879 -42.30 -26.22 15.59
CA LEU A 879 -43.06 -25.20 16.33
C LEU A 879 -43.04 -23.84 15.60
N TYR A 880 -41.88 -23.40 15.11
CA TYR A 880 -41.78 -22.10 14.42
C TYR A 880 -42.59 -22.03 13.12
N ASP A 881 -42.57 -23.08 12.30
CA ASP A 881 -43.36 -23.14 11.07
C ASP A 881 -44.86 -23.13 11.35
N PHE A 882 -45.28 -23.81 12.43
CA PHE A 882 -46.65 -23.74 12.94
C PHE A 882 -47.04 -22.34 13.40
N LEU A 883 -46.19 -21.68 14.20
CA LEU A 883 -46.43 -20.32 14.71
C LEU A 883 -46.44 -19.28 13.57
N LEU A 884 -45.61 -19.45 12.54
CA LEU A 884 -45.58 -18.61 11.35
C LEU A 884 -46.84 -18.81 10.50
N THR A 885 -47.28 -20.05 10.31
CA THR A 885 -48.53 -20.38 9.59
C THR A 885 -49.76 -19.82 10.32
N ALA A 886 -49.75 -19.80 11.65
CA ALA A 886 -50.81 -19.17 12.45
C ALA A 886 -50.84 -17.64 12.27
N LEU A 887 -49.66 -17.00 12.16
CA LEU A 887 -49.55 -15.57 11.87
C LEU A 887 -49.99 -15.22 10.45
N GLU A 888 -49.62 -16.03 9.46
CA GLU A 888 -50.12 -15.96 8.08
C GLU A 888 -51.64 -16.07 8.02
N SER A 889 -52.20 -17.03 8.75
CA SER A 889 -53.65 -17.20 8.83
C SER A 889 -54.34 -15.96 9.39
N CYS A 890 -53.73 -15.29 10.38
CA CYS A 890 -54.20 -14.02 10.92
C CYS A 890 -54.12 -12.88 9.89
N TYR A 891 -53.01 -12.80 9.18
CA TYR A 891 -52.79 -11.81 8.11
C TYR A 891 -53.87 -11.95 7.03
N GLU A 892 -54.09 -13.16 6.51
CA GLU A 892 -55.12 -13.42 5.50
C GLU A 892 -56.54 -13.12 6.01
N HIS A 893 -56.85 -13.47 7.27
CA HIS A 893 -58.16 -13.19 7.86
C HIS A 893 -58.44 -11.68 7.97
N ILE A 894 -57.42 -10.89 8.33
CA ILE A 894 -57.54 -9.44 8.41
C ILE A 894 -57.69 -8.82 7.01
N GLN A 895 -57.01 -9.36 6.00
CA GLN A 895 -57.13 -8.90 4.61
C GLN A 895 -58.51 -9.13 3.99
N LYS A 896 -59.11 -10.31 4.21
CA LYS A 896 -60.36 -10.74 3.56
C LYS A 896 -61.62 -10.10 4.17
N GLU A 897 -61.49 -9.29 5.22
CA GLU A 897 -62.62 -8.71 5.99
C GLU A 897 -63.66 -9.75 6.46
N ASP A 898 -63.28 -11.03 6.57
CA ASP A 898 -64.22 -12.13 6.90
C ASP A 898 -64.68 -12.13 8.38
N MET A 899 -64.51 -11.02 9.09
CA MET A 899 -65.19 -10.73 10.35
C MET A 899 -66.62 -10.22 10.11
N ARG A 900 -67.41 -10.93 9.28
CA ARG A 900 -68.80 -11.13 9.72
C ARG A 900 -68.70 -12.06 10.91
N LEU A 901 -68.83 -11.48 12.11
CA LEU A 901 -69.12 -12.20 13.34
C LEU A 901 -70.30 -13.15 13.08
N HIS A 902 -70.05 -14.33 12.52
CA HIS A 902 -70.84 -15.50 12.82
C HIS A 902 -70.74 -15.60 14.32
N ARG A 903 -71.87 -15.31 14.97
CA ARG A 903 -72.13 -15.54 16.40
C ARG A 903 -71.22 -16.67 16.86
N PHE A 904 -70.32 -16.35 17.80
CA PHE A 904 -69.64 -17.34 18.63
C PHE A 904 -70.60 -18.52 18.83
N PRO A 905 -70.29 -19.74 18.31
CA PRO A 905 -71.07 -20.91 18.62
C PRO A 905 -71.00 -21.05 20.14
N GLY A 906 -72.14 -20.91 20.79
CA GLY A 906 -72.23 -20.72 22.23
C GLY A 906 -71.48 -21.83 22.99
N ARG A 907 -70.51 -21.41 23.82
CA ARG A 907 -70.15 -22.12 25.05
C ARG A 907 -69.30 -21.34 26.04
N TRP A 908 -69.16 -20.02 25.88
CA TRP A 908 -68.55 -19.18 26.91
C TRP A 908 -69.68 -18.43 27.61
N ASP A 909 -70.25 -19.09 28.63
CA ASP A 909 -71.25 -18.49 29.49
C ASP A 909 -70.63 -17.27 30.18
N SER A 910 -71.26 -16.12 29.95
CA SER A 910 -70.79 -14.78 30.29
C SER A 910 -70.84 -14.47 31.80
N LYS A 911 -70.63 -15.46 32.66
CA LYS A 911 -70.66 -15.31 34.13
C LYS A 911 -69.47 -15.95 34.85
N GLU A 912 -68.67 -16.81 34.21
CA GLU A 912 -67.53 -17.47 34.88
C GLU A 912 -66.16 -16.94 34.46
N LEU A 913 -66.11 -15.92 33.61
CA LEU A 913 -64.87 -15.28 33.11
C LEU A 913 -64.73 -13.80 33.54
N TRP A 914 -65.50 -13.37 34.55
CA TRP A 914 -65.58 -11.97 35.00
C TRP A 914 -65.09 -11.77 36.42
#